data_AF-I6LE57-F1
#
_entry.id   AF-I6LE57-F1
#
_cell.length_a   1.000
_cell.length_b   1.000
_cell.length_c   1.000
_cell.angle_alpha   90.00
_cell.angle_beta   90.00
_cell.angle_gamma   90.00
#
_symmetry.space_group_name_H-M   'P 1'
#
loop_
_entity.id
_entity.type
_entity.pdbx_description
1 polymer ?
#
loop_
_entity_poly.entity_id
_entity_poly.type
_entity_poly.pdbx_seq_one_letter_code
_entity_poly.pdbx_strand_id
1 'polypeptide(L)'
;RHHVFYYPKTVWRKIVDNAINCLKEQNYRLLDHASFTYIISKRNFGFSRVRFLPKQKCVRILANTKVPSKIPLHRNNNRKRRFVFLKSINSSLKELHAILRRIKHEHPQALGSSVFGYDDAYRKLYQFLPKVKEGSPMMPKVYIVVGDVSKAFDSINQDKLVEIMKDIIQKDKYYLRSYARVISTTKGIKTFYEQVSSDHSSSSNDIINFEALTRLRPSYSVYIDQGTSKCIKKDVLHLLLTEHLKHNILQIGQNFYLQKVGLSQGSSISCLLCSFYLGHIERSIVLPYLEKAHEQSNANIMNKELVVNRCMLTSDDCRTELRGNASHNIESVKDDVACLGNSAIIDLDEGDVACLDNGRWCQKDHATRGANETRHENLSSPMNLLLRLIDDFLFISTSKQQAISFYIRMTRGFEKYKCFMNNEKFGLNFDAGQNSHLLNLLYAGKDGVQFLPWSGLLLNCYTLEIQADYTRYLDIDISSTITVQANDNVGSLLKVKLCDYMRPKCHPIFYDSNINSPATVRLNAYQAFLLCAIKFHCYVCSISNHTKQNPSYLLEIIEQSFRYMYKLIKKQMHNMEKYINIHPVFRLKKVEMIWLGLFAYIRVLQKRQSRHNELLSLLKYKIGIYGRMDDTSAPLKYAINDSHSSLFWQINF
;
A
#
# COMPACT_ATOMS: atom_id res chain seq x y z
N ARG A 1 18.43 -2.43 -4.77
CA ARG A 1 19.28 -2.99 -5.85
C ARG A 1 20.44 -2.01 -6.04
N HIS A 2 21.65 -2.52 -6.11
CA HIS A 2 22.92 -1.80 -6.11
C HIS A 2 23.81 -2.18 -7.30
N HIS A 3 23.31 -2.98 -8.26
CA HIS A 3 24.00 -3.20 -9.53
C HIS A 3 24.30 -1.85 -10.21
N VAL A 4 25.58 -1.65 -10.51
CA VAL A 4 26.07 -0.49 -11.24
C VAL A 4 26.28 -0.92 -12.68
N PHE A 5 25.51 -0.33 -13.60
CA PHE A 5 25.65 -0.56 -15.02
C PHE A 5 26.56 0.53 -15.61
N TYR A 6 27.56 0.10 -16.37
CA TYR A 6 28.45 0.99 -17.10
C TYR A 6 28.01 1.07 -18.56
N TYR A 7 27.78 2.28 -19.06
CA TYR A 7 27.43 2.53 -20.46
C TYR A 7 28.55 3.36 -21.11
N PRO A 8 28.98 3.03 -22.35
CA PRO A 8 29.85 3.91 -23.11
C PRO A 8 29.22 5.31 -23.25
N LYS A 9 30.02 6.37 -23.13
CA LYS A 9 29.52 7.76 -23.17
C LYS A 9 28.73 8.06 -24.45
N THR A 10 29.14 7.48 -25.58
CA THR A 10 28.47 7.62 -26.89
C THR A 10 27.08 6.99 -26.90
N VAL A 11 26.94 5.77 -26.35
CA VAL A 11 25.66 5.07 -26.21
C VAL A 11 24.75 5.81 -25.24
N TRP A 12 25.29 6.24 -24.09
CA TRP A 12 24.54 7.02 -23.11
C TRP A 12 23.98 8.31 -23.70
N ARG A 13 24.79 9.02 -24.50
CA ARG A 13 24.36 10.23 -25.20
C ARG A 13 23.19 9.97 -26.13
N LYS A 14 23.26 8.92 -26.98
CA LYS A 14 22.13 8.53 -27.85
C LYS A 14 20.85 8.22 -27.07
N ILE A 15 20.97 7.48 -25.96
CA ILE A 15 19.81 7.16 -25.09
C ILE A 15 19.19 8.44 -24.52
N VAL A 16 20.03 9.37 -24.03
CA VAL A 16 19.57 10.64 -23.47
C VAL A 16 18.96 11.54 -24.54
N ASP A 17 19.56 11.64 -25.73
CA ASP A 17 19.05 12.47 -26.82
C ASP A 17 17.68 11.98 -27.30
N ASN A 18 17.52 10.65 -27.44
CA ASN A 18 16.21 10.04 -27.74
C ASN A 18 15.19 10.34 -26.63
N ALA A 19 15.59 10.23 -25.37
CA ALA A 19 14.71 10.57 -24.25
C ALA A 19 14.31 12.06 -24.27
N ILE A 20 15.23 12.97 -24.59
CA ILE A 20 14.95 14.41 -24.71
C ILE A 20 13.96 14.67 -25.86
N ASN A 21 14.09 13.99 -26.99
CA ASN A 21 13.15 14.13 -28.11
C ASN A 21 11.74 13.67 -27.72
N CYS A 22 11.61 12.50 -27.09
CA CYS A 22 10.32 12.03 -26.58
C CYS A 22 9.70 12.99 -25.56
N LEU A 23 10.53 13.61 -24.70
CA LEU A 23 10.06 14.60 -23.74
C LEU A 23 9.53 15.87 -24.41
N LYS A 24 10.19 16.34 -25.48
CA LYS A 24 9.77 17.51 -26.26
C LYS A 24 8.43 17.30 -26.97
N GLU A 25 8.21 16.10 -27.47
CA GLU A 25 6.98 15.75 -28.19
C GLU A 25 5.77 15.62 -27.26
N GLN A 26 5.99 15.15 -26.02
CA GLN A 26 4.89 14.78 -25.12
C GLN A 26 4.64 15.82 -24.01
N ASN A 27 5.65 16.08 -23.18
CA ASN A 27 5.43 16.64 -21.85
C ASN A 27 6.12 17.99 -21.61
N TYR A 28 7.09 18.36 -22.44
CA TYR A 28 7.97 19.50 -22.20
C TYR A 28 8.16 20.36 -23.45
N ARG A 29 8.29 21.67 -23.27
CA ARG A 29 8.61 22.60 -24.35
C ARG A 29 9.96 23.26 -24.10
N LEU A 30 10.80 23.35 -25.12
CA LEU A 30 12.06 24.11 -25.04
C LEU A 30 11.74 25.61 -24.80
N LEU A 31 12.42 26.21 -23.83
CA LEU A 31 12.31 27.64 -23.53
C LEU A 31 13.44 28.42 -24.18
N ASP A 32 13.10 29.57 -24.75
CA ASP A 32 14.08 30.59 -25.13
C ASP A 32 14.52 31.40 -23.90
N HIS A 33 15.58 32.19 -24.08
CA HIS A 33 16.17 32.97 -22.99
C HIS A 33 15.21 34.05 -22.45
N ALA A 34 14.41 34.66 -23.33
CA ALA A 34 13.45 35.70 -22.97
C ALA A 34 12.34 35.15 -22.07
N SER A 35 11.69 34.04 -22.48
CA SER A 35 10.63 33.41 -21.69
C SER A 35 11.17 32.86 -20.37
N PHE A 36 12.37 32.26 -20.37
CA PHE A 36 13.02 31.81 -19.16
C PHE A 36 13.21 32.96 -18.15
N THR A 37 13.77 34.09 -18.61
CA THR A 37 14.05 35.25 -17.77
C THR A 37 12.75 35.85 -17.22
N TYR A 38 11.72 35.94 -18.05
CA TYR A 38 10.38 36.41 -17.66
C TYR A 38 9.79 35.55 -16.53
N ILE A 39 9.71 34.22 -16.71
CA ILE A 39 9.14 33.31 -15.70
C ILE A 39 9.93 33.40 -14.38
N ILE A 40 11.26 33.40 -14.46
CA ILE A 40 12.10 33.46 -13.26
C ILE A 40 11.94 34.80 -12.52
N SER A 41 11.77 35.91 -13.23
CA SER A 41 11.58 37.23 -12.62
C SER A 41 10.29 37.36 -11.79
N LYS A 42 9.28 36.52 -12.06
CA LYS A 42 7.96 36.58 -11.44
C LYS A 42 7.86 35.77 -10.15
N ARG A 43 8.92 35.04 -9.75
CA ARG A 43 8.84 34.07 -8.65
C ARG A 43 10.13 33.95 -7.83
N ASN A 44 9.99 33.30 -6.68
CA ASN A 44 11.05 33.17 -5.68
C ASN A 44 11.75 31.80 -5.64
N PHE A 45 11.53 30.94 -6.63
CA PHE A 45 12.21 29.64 -6.77
C PHE A 45 12.71 29.39 -8.19
N GLY A 46 13.76 28.58 -8.27
CA GLY A 46 14.50 28.35 -9.50
C GLY A 46 13.94 27.23 -10.39
N PHE A 47 14.86 26.48 -10.98
CA PHE A 47 14.60 25.33 -11.85
C PHE A 47 15.18 24.05 -11.24
N SER A 48 14.79 22.89 -11.75
CA SER A 48 15.34 21.61 -11.29
C SER A 48 16.30 21.02 -12.31
N ARG A 49 17.44 20.52 -11.85
CA ARG A 49 18.35 19.73 -12.69
C ARG A 49 17.82 18.31 -12.85
N VAL A 50 17.93 17.77 -14.06
CA VAL A 50 17.41 16.43 -14.37
C VAL A 50 18.49 15.37 -14.26
N ARG A 51 18.13 14.22 -13.69
CA ARG A 51 18.88 12.97 -13.81
C ARG A 51 18.05 11.97 -14.62
N PHE A 52 18.69 11.37 -15.62
CA PHE A 52 18.10 10.26 -16.38
C PHE A 52 18.41 8.94 -15.69
N LEU A 53 17.37 8.11 -15.54
CA LEU A 53 17.44 6.79 -14.94
C LEU A 53 16.89 5.77 -15.94
N PRO A 54 17.72 4.87 -16.47
CA PRO A 54 17.25 3.79 -17.33
C PRO A 54 16.28 2.88 -16.60
N LYS A 55 15.24 2.47 -17.33
CA LYS A 55 14.30 1.41 -17.00
C LYS A 55 14.31 0.41 -18.15
N GLN A 56 13.76 -0.78 -17.91
CA GLN A 56 13.80 -1.89 -18.86
C GLN A 56 13.28 -1.52 -20.26
N LYS A 57 12.19 -0.72 -20.33
CA LYS A 57 11.56 -0.31 -21.60
C LYS A 57 11.64 1.21 -21.87
N CYS A 58 12.17 2.02 -20.96
CA CYS A 58 12.14 3.48 -21.09
C CYS A 58 13.21 4.20 -20.26
N VAL A 59 13.31 5.52 -20.41
CA VAL A 59 14.16 6.35 -19.55
C VAL A 59 13.27 7.20 -18.64
N ARG A 60 13.44 7.05 -17.34
CA ARG A 60 12.74 7.85 -16.33
C ARG A 60 13.55 9.10 -16.00
N ILE A 61 12.90 10.26 -15.98
CA ILE A 61 13.51 11.50 -15.52
C ILE A 61 13.25 11.74 -14.04
N LEU A 62 14.26 12.24 -13.35
CA LEU A 62 14.17 12.63 -11.94
C LEU A 62 14.63 14.07 -11.81
N ALA A 63 13.73 14.96 -11.37
CA ALA A 63 14.02 16.35 -11.14
C ALA A 63 14.59 16.54 -9.72
N ASN A 64 15.79 17.11 -9.63
CA ASN A 64 16.37 17.47 -8.34
C ASN A 64 15.83 18.81 -7.85
N THR A 65 14.74 18.74 -7.09
CA THR A 65 13.99 19.87 -6.54
C THR A 65 14.51 20.38 -5.19
N LYS A 66 15.52 19.70 -4.62
CA LYS A 66 16.09 20.02 -3.30
C LYS A 66 17.26 21.00 -3.37
N VAL A 67 17.83 21.19 -4.56
CA VAL A 67 19.00 22.04 -4.75
C VAL A 67 18.56 23.46 -5.15
N PRO A 68 19.06 24.51 -4.49
CA PRO A 68 18.80 25.88 -4.90
C PRO A 68 19.43 26.17 -6.28
N SER A 69 18.80 27.05 -7.05
CA SER A 69 19.32 27.44 -8.37
C SER A 69 20.20 28.67 -8.26
N LYS A 70 21.29 28.66 -9.02
CA LYS A 70 22.21 29.79 -9.16
C LYS A 70 22.14 30.29 -10.59
N ILE A 71 21.74 31.54 -10.78
CA ILE A 71 21.60 32.15 -12.11
C ILE A 71 22.65 33.26 -12.26
N PRO A 72 23.51 33.20 -13.30
CA PRO A 72 24.44 34.29 -13.59
C PRO A 72 23.66 35.52 -14.07
N LEU A 73 23.92 36.68 -13.47
CA LEU A 73 23.50 37.96 -14.03
C LEU A 73 24.48 38.33 -15.15
N HIS A 74 24.00 38.38 -16.39
CA HIS A 74 24.81 38.96 -17.47
C HIS A 74 24.87 40.48 -17.25
N ARG A 75 26.06 41.00 -16.94
CA ARG A 75 26.39 42.42 -17.04
C ARG A 75 27.49 42.58 -18.07
N ASN A 76 27.32 43.53 -18.99
CA ASN A 76 28.42 44.04 -19.78
C ASN A 76 29.43 44.71 -18.84
N ASN A 77 30.71 44.40 -19.06
CA ASN A 77 31.93 44.96 -18.46
C ASN A 77 32.41 44.38 -17.11
N ASN A 78 33.41 43.50 -17.23
CA ASN A 78 34.65 43.34 -16.44
C ASN A 78 34.69 43.56 -14.91
N ARG A 79 33.60 43.39 -14.17
CA ARG A 79 33.66 43.26 -12.69
C ARG A 79 32.81 42.10 -12.18
N LYS A 80 33.47 41.16 -11.47
CA LYS A 80 32.98 39.98 -10.71
C LYS A 80 31.56 39.49 -11.07
N ARG A 81 31.46 38.29 -11.67
CA ARG A 81 30.18 37.57 -11.94
C ARG A 81 29.28 37.58 -10.70
N ARG A 82 28.23 38.40 -10.69
CA ARG A 82 27.17 38.39 -9.66
C ARG A 82 26.16 37.31 -10.00
N PHE A 83 25.65 36.64 -8.97
CA PHE A 83 24.70 35.54 -9.12
C PHE A 83 23.46 35.80 -8.26
N VAL A 84 22.28 35.49 -8.80
CA VAL A 84 21.04 35.41 -8.01
C VAL A 84 20.87 33.98 -7.51
N PHE A 85 20.68 33.85 -6.20
CA PHE A 85 20.34 32.57 -5.56
C PHE A 85 18.84 32.48 -5.38
N LEU A 86 18.24 31.49 -6.03
CA LEU A 86 16.83 31.17 -5.85
C LEU A 86 16.70 29.95 -4.93
N LYS A 87 15.69 29.99 -4.07
CA LYS A 87 15.37 28.88 -3.18
C LYS A 87 15.08 27.61 -4.00
N SER A 88 15.34 26.46 -3.39
CA SER A 88 14.94 25.18 -3.98
C SER A 88 13.41 25.10 -4.07
N ILE A 89 12.89 24.35 -5.04
CA ILE A 89 11.44 24.16 -5.21
C ILE A 89 10.83 23.62 -3.91
N ASN A 90 11.42 22.59 -3.31
CA ASN A 90 10.88 22.00 -2.08
C ASN A 90 10.94 22.97 -0.89
N SER A 91 11.95 23.85 -0.82
CA SER A 91 12.02 24.88 0.22
C SER A 91 10.88 25.89 0.07
N SER A 92 10.55 26.29 -1.16
CA SER A 92 9.47 27.25 -1.44
C SER A 92 8.08 26.61 -1.30
N LEU A 93 7.95 25.30 -1.50
CA LEU A 93 6.70 24.56 -1.33
C LEU A 93 6.47 24.03 0.09
N LYS A 94 7.38 24.30 1.05
CA LYS A 94 7.29 23.76 2.42
C LYS A 94 5.96 24.10 3.09
N GLU A 95 5.54 25.35 2.94
CA GLU A 95 4.33 25.90 3.55
C GLU A 95 3.06 25.28 2.94
N LEU A 96 3.00 25.24 1.60
CA LEU A 96 1.92 24.56 0.87
C LEU A 96 1.85 23.07 1.24
N HIS A 97 3.00 22.39 1.35
CA HIS A 97 3.03 20.99 1.74
C HIS A 97 2.49 20.77 3.16
N ALA A 98 2.82 21.64 4.12
CA ALA A 98 2.28 21.56 5.48
C ALA A 98 0.75 21.71 5.50
N ILE A 99 0.21 22.63 4.70
CA ILE A 99 -1.24 22.86 4.59
C ILE A 99 -1.93 21.68 3.89
N LEU A 100 -1.39 21.18 2.78
CA LEU A 100 -1.96 20.01 2.09
C LEU A 100 -1.97 18.77 2.98
N ARG A 101 -0.94 18.59 3.83
CA ARG A 101 -0.93 17.52 4.83
C ARG A 101 -2.06 17.68 5.84
N ARG A 102 -2.34 18.89 6.31
CA ARG A 102 -3.49 19.15 7.20
C ARG A 102 -4.81 18.83 6.50
N ILE A 103 -5.00 19.31 5.27
CA ILE A 103 -6.22 19.03 4.49
C ILE A 103 -6.43 17.52 4.29
N LYS A 104 -5.34 16.76 4.04
CA LYS A 104 -5.40 15.29 3.98
C LYS A 104 -6.04 14.67 5.24
N HIS A 105 -5.81 15.25 6.41
CA HIS A 105 -6.33 14.76 7.69
C HIS A 105 -7.73 15.26 8.01
N GLU A 106 -8.03 16.53 7.70
CA GLU A 106 -9.37 17.12 7.92
C GLU A 106 -10.40 16.58 6.93
N HIS A 107 -9.97 16.26 5.70
CA HIS A 107 -10.85 15.86 4.61
C HIS A 107 -10.32 14.60 3.90
N PRO A 108 -10.23 13.44 4.60
CA PRO A 108 -9.72 12.20 4.00
C PRO A 108 -10.57 11.74 2.80
N GLN A 109 -11.86 12.06 2.77
CA GLN A 109 -12.75 11.80 1.64
C GLN A 109 -12.23 12.41 0.33
N ALA A 110 -11.54 13.57 0.39
CA ALA A 110 -10.97 14.22 -0.79
C ALA A 110 -9.83 13.40 -1.45
N LEU A 111 -9.30 12.39 -0.76
CA LEU A 111 -8.31 11.45 -1.28
C LEU A 111 -8.92 10.14 -1.78
N GLY A 112 -10.24 9.97 -1.63
CA GLY A 112 -10.95 8.77 -2.03
C GLY A 112 -10.44 7.53 -1.29
N SER A 113 -10.11 6.49 -2.03
CA SER A 113 -9.65 5.21 -1.49
C SER A 113 -8.14 5.14 -1.23
N SER A 114 -7.44 6.27 -1.30
CA SER A 114 -5.98 6.33 -1.10
C SER A 114 -5.55 5.78 0.27
N VAL A 115 -4.48 5.00 0.27
CA VAL A 115 -3.69 4.60 1.43
C VAL A 115 -2.25 5.12 1.22
N PHE A 116 -1.53 5.44 2.30
CA PHE A 116 -0.17 6.01 2.22
C PHE A 116 0.91 5.09 2.80
N GLY A 117 0.54 3.88 3.19
CA GLY A 117 1.44 2.87 3.72
C GLY A 117 0.68 1.60 4.12
N TYR A 118 1.43 0.61 4.63
CA TYR A 118 0.83 -0.65 5.07
C TYR A 118 -0.04 -0.48 6.31
N ASP A 119 0.22 0.49 7.19
CA ASP A 119 -0.62 0.78 8.35
C ASP A 119 -2.05 1.16 7.93
N ASP A 120 -2.21 2.04 6.92
CA ASP A 120 -3.51 2.46 6.38
C ASP A 120 -4.22 1.29 5.68
N ALA A 121 -3.48 0.52 4.86
CA ALA A 121 -4.02 -0.65 4.18
C ALA A 121 -4.47 -1.72 5.18
N TYR A 122 -3.65 -1.98 6.20
CA TYR A 122 -3.92 -2.92 7.28
C TYR A 122 -5.18 -2.51 8.05
N ARG A 123 -5.35 -1.24 8.40
CA ARG A 123 -6.58 -0.74 9.06
C ARG A 123 -7.83 -1.05 8.24
N LYS A 124 -7.82 -0.72 6.95
CA LYS A 124 -8.97 -0.95 6.08
C LYS A 124 -9.27 -2.44 5.89
N LEU A 125 -8.24 -3.27 5.75
CA LEU A 125 -8.38 -4.73 5.65
C LEU A 125 -8.91 -5.34 6.96
N TYR A 126 -8.39 -4.90 8.11
CA TYR A 126 -8.83 -5.33 9.44
C TYR A 126 -10.32 -5.05 9.66
N GLN A 127 -10.83 -3.93 9.17
CA GLN A 127 -12.26 -3.58 9.26
C GLN A 127 -13.14 -4.32 8.25
N PHE A 128 -12.58 -4.72 7.11
CA PHE A 128 -13.31 -5.36 6.01
C PHE A 128 -13.46 -6.87 6.20
N LEU A 129 -12.40 -7.56 6.60
CA LEU A 129 -12.37 -9.02 6.65
C LEU A 129 -13.42 -9.65 7.60
N PRO A 130 -13.66 -9.12 8.82
CA PRO A 130 -14.70 -9.66 9.69
C PRO A 130 -16.10 -9.58 9.07
N LYS A 131 -16.39 -8.47 8.37
CA LYS A 131 -17.68 -8.24 7.69
C LYS A 131 -17.89 -9.25 6.56
N VAL A 132 -16.85 -9.53 5.78
CA VAL A 132 -16.93 -10.52 4.68
C VAL A 132 -17.12 -11.94 5.21
N LYS A 133 -16.63 -12.24 6.42
CA LYS A 133 -16.75 -13.56 7.07
C LYS A 133 -18.03 -13.69 7.92
N GLU A 134 -18.85 -12.66 7.99
CA GLU A 134 -20.04 -12.67 8.84
C GLU A 134 -21.02 -13.76 8.35
N GLY A 135 -21.38 -14.69 9.24
CA GLY A 135 -22.31 -15.78 8.94
C GLY A 135 -21.71 -17.08 8.39
N SER A 136 -20.39 -17.17 8.13
CA SER A 136 -19.76 -18.44 7.72
C SER A 136 -18.33 -18.59 8.25
N PRO A 137 -17.93 -19.79 8.73
CA PRO A 137 -16.55 -20.05 9.12
C PRO A 137 -15.60 -20.06 7.92
N MET A 138 -16.11 -20.20 6.69
CA MET A 138 -15.33 -20.27 5.46
C MET A 138 -15.42 -18.95 4.69
N MET A 139 -14.29 -18.51 4.11
CA MET A 139 -14.26 -17.29 3.29
C MET A 139 -15.19 -17.47 2.07
N PRO A 140 -16.15 -16.56 1.82
CA PRO A 140 -16.93 -16.61 0.59
C PRO A 140 -16.04 -16.39 -0.63
N LYS A 141 -16.55 -16.74 -1.81
CA LYS A 141 -15.83 -16.48 -3.05
C LYS A 141 -15.64 -14.98 -3.25
N VAL A 142 -14.40 -14.56 -3.44
CA VAL A 142 -14.02 -13.16 -3.64
C VAL A 142 -13.45 -12.93 -5.03
N TYR A 143 -13.70 -11.74 -5.55
CA TYR A 143 -13.27 -11.29 -6.87
C TYR A 143 -12.37 -10.07 -6.69
N ILE A 144 -11.13 -10.22 -7.12
CA ILE A 144 -10.05 -9.27 -6.87
C ILE A 144 -9.60 -8.70 -8.21
N VAL A 145 -9.44 -7.38 -8.24
CA VAL A 145 -8.92 -6.63 -9.37
C VAL A 145 -7.74 -5.78 -8.90
N VAL A 146 -6.58 -5.96 -9.52
CA VAL A 146 -5.38 -5.15 -9.29
C VAL A 146 -5.04 -4.39 -10.58
N GLY A 147 -4.64 -3.12 -10.46
CA GLY A 147 -4.22 -2.34 -11.62
C GLY A 147 -3.25 -1.21 -11.27
N ASP A 148 -2.30 -0.95 -12.16
CA ASP A 148 -1.29 0.12 -12.07
C ASP A 148 -1.67 1.24 -13.04
N VAL A 149 -1.71 2.49 -12.59
CA VAL A 149 -1.94 3.64 -13.49
C VAL A 149 -0.71 3.86 -14.36
N SER A 150 -0.90 3.88 -15.68
CA SER A 150 0.20 4.12 -16.62
C SER A 150 0.70 5.56 -16.52
N LYS A 151 2.00 5.70 -16.26
CA LYS A 151 2.70 7.00 -16.19
C LYS A 151 1.99 8.01 -15.26
N ALA A 152 1.53 7.58 -14.08
CA ALA A 152 0.64 8.34 -13.19
C ALA A 152 1.05 9.79 -12.90
N PHE A 153 2.34 10.09 -12.76
CA PHE A 153 2.80 11.47 -12.61
C PHE A 153 2.87 12.23 -13.93
N ASP A 154 3.31 11.58 -15.00
CA ASP A 154 3.64 12.23 -16.26
C ASP A 154 2.39 12.48 -17.13
N SER A 155 1.26 11.82 -16.83
CA SER A 155 0.00 11.93 -17.57
C SER A 155 -0.99 12.97 -17.01
N ILE A 156 -0.74 13.50 -15.80
CA ILE A 156 -1.68 14.41 -15.13
C ILE A 156 -1.98 15.66 -15.97
N ASN A 157 -3.26 15.91 -16.21
CA ASN A 157 -3.73 17.17 -16.77
C ASN A 157 -3.63 18.29 -15.72
N GLN A 158 -2.70 19.21 -15.94
CA GLN A 158 -2.40 20.31 -15.01
C GLN A 158 -3.56 21.29 -14.85
N ASP A 159 -4.34 21.59 -15.91
CA ASP A 159 -5.50 22.50 -15.80
C ASP A 159 -6.56 21.90 -14.90
N LYS A 160 -6.88 20.62 -15.14
CA LYS A 160 -7.85 19.90 -14.32
C LYS A 160 -7.38 19.76 -12.88
N LEU A 161 -6.08 19.54 -12.65
CA LEU A 161 -5.54 19.52 -11.30
C LEU A 161 -5.67 20.87 -10.60
N VAL A 162 -5.38 21.99 -11.27
CA VAL A 162 -5.56 23.33 -10.68
C VAL A 162 -7.03 23.56 -10.30
N GLU A 163 -7.98 23.17 -11.16
CA GLU A 163 -9.43 23.22 -10.86
C GLU A 163 -9.76 22.41 -9.60
N ILE A 164 -9.37 21.14 -9.55
CA ILE A 164 -9.61 20.26 -8.39
C ILE A 164 -9.02 20.85 -7.10
N MET A 165 -7.83 21.45 -7.20
CA MET A 165 -7.18 22.03 -6.02
C MET A 165 -7.85 23.31 -5.51
N LYS A 166 -8.57 24.06 -6.37
CA LYS A 166 -9.42 25.19 -5.93
C LYS A 166 -10.55 24.72 -5.02
N ASP A 167 -11.14 23.57 -5.32
CA ASP A 167 -12.22 22.98 -4.51
C ASP A 167 -11.70 22.35 -3.22
N ILE A 168 -10.41 21.98 -3.17
CA ILE A 168 -9.80 21.36 -1.99
C ILE A 168 -9.28 22.42 -1.00
N ILE A 169 -8.65 23.49 -1.49
CA ILE A 169 -8.10 24.57 -0.65
C ILE A 169 -9.18 25.64 -0.51
N GLN A 170 -10.14 25.40 0.40
CA GLN A 170 -11.32 26.25 0.55
C GLN A 170 -11.13 27.42 1.51
N LYS A 171 -10.48 27.20 2.67
CA LYS A 171 -10.34 28.22 3.75
C LYS A 171 -9.59 29.44 3.24
N ASP A 172 -10.07 30.65 3.57
CA ASP A 172 -9.46 31.91 3.10
C ASP A 172 -8.06 32.16 3.66
N LYS A 173 -7.81 31.68 4.89
CA LYS A 173 -6.54 31.82 5.60
C LYS A 173 -6.15 30.52 6.27
N TYR A 174 -4.87 30.21 6.22
CA TYR A 174 -4.24 29.11 6.94
C TYR A 174 -3.14 29.65 7.85
N TYR A 175 -3.04 29.08 9.05
CA TYR A 175 -1.99 29.44 10.00
C TYR A 175 -0.98 28.31 10.04
N LEU A 176 0.30 28.67 10.04
CA LEU A 176 1.43 27.76 10.17
C LEU A 176 2.18 28.10 11.45
N ARG A 177 2.45 27.10 12.28
CA ARG A 177 3.28 27.20 13.48
C ARG A 177 4.60 26.48 13.25
N SER A 178 5.71 27.09 13.63
CA SER A 178 7.03 26.46 13.50
C SER A 178 7.38 25.66 14.74
N TYR A 179 7.96 24.48 14.57
CA TYR A 179 8.46 23.65 15.67
C TYR A 179 9.82 23.03 15.31
N ALA A 180 10.61 22.71 16.33
CA ALA A 180 11.84 21.95 16.23
C ALA A 180 11.61 20.52 16.71
N ARG A 181 11.96 19.55 15.88
CA ARG A 181 11.94 18.12 16.20
C ARG A 181 13.35 17.64 16.47
N VAL A 182 13.62 17.32 17.73
CA VAL A 182 14.90 16.81 18.19
C VAL A 182 14.82 15.29 18.25
N ILE A 183 15.65 14.60 17.48
CA ILE A 183 15.70 13.13 17.45
C ILE A 183 17.05 12.69 17.99
N SER A 184 17.02 11.86 19.02
CA SER A 184 18.22 11.15 19.46
C SER A 184 18.43 9.91 18.59
N THR A 185 19.59 9.85 17.93
CA THR A 185 20.03 8.66 17.20
C THR A 185 21.27 8.09 17.87
N THR A 186 21.61 6.83 17.59
CA THR A 186 22.86 6.21 18.08
C THR A 186 24.12 6.95 17.63
N LYS A 187 24.02 7.85 16.63
CA LYS A 187 25.11 8.66 16.09
C LYS A 187 25.09 10.12 16.58
N GLY A 188 24.24 10.46 17.54
CA GLY A 188 24.08 11.81 18.08
C GLY A 188 22.67 12.39 17.91
N ILE A 189 22.51 13.62 18.37
CA ILE A 189 21.24 14.35 18.37
C ILE A 189 21.11 15.13 17.06
N LYS A 190 19.94 15.03 16.42
CA LYS A 190 19.61 15.80 15.20
C LYS A 190 18.36 16.63 15.41
N THR A 191 18.45 17.92 15.12
CA THR A 191 17.33 18.85 15.21
C THR A 191 16.83 19.20 13.82
N PHE A 192 15.52 19.09 13.60
CA PHE A 192 14.85 19.42 12.34
C PHE A 192 13.83 20.54 12.58
N TYR A 193 13.90 21.61 11.79
CA TYR A 193 12.95 22.72 11.87
C TYR A 193 11.85 22.57 10.83
N GLU A 194 10.63 22.40 11.29
CA GLU A 194 9.47 22.06 10.46
C GLU A 194 8.29 23.00 10.79
N GLN A 195 7.25 22.95 9.96
CA GLN A 195 6.06 23.78 10.11
C GLN A 195 4.83 22.89 10.02
N VAL A 196 3.87 23.16 10.88
CA VAL A 196 2.58 22.48 10.95
C VAL A 196 1.47 23.51 10.75
N SER A 197 0.38 23.12 10.09
CA SER A 197 -0.77 24.01 9.97
C SER A 197 -1.65 23.91 11.21
N SER A 198 -1.99 25.05 11.82
CA SER A 198 -2.79 25.17 13.05
C SER A 198 -4.12 25.89 12.80
N ASP A 199 -5.13 25.64 13.65
CA ASP A 199 -6.28 26.53 13.74
C ASP A 199 -5.93 27.72 14.63
N HIS A 200 -6.70 28.79 14.49
CA HIS A 200 -6.50 30.02 15.26
C HIS A 200 -6.76 29.86 16.77
N SER A 201 -7.49 28.81 17.17
CA SER A 201 -8.05 28.62 18.53
C SER A 201 -7.60 27.36 19.25
N SER A 202 -6.83 26.47 18.60
CA SER A 202 -6.46 25.17 19.18
C SER A 202 -5.24 25.27 20.10
N SER A 203 -5.34 24.63 21.27
CA SER A 203 -4.27 24.49 22.26
C SER A 203 -2.96 23.99 21.61
N SER A 204 -1.83 24.54 22.06
CA SER A 204 -0.52 24.42 21.42
C SER A 204 0.02 22.98 21.28
N ASN A 205 -0.45 22.04 22.12
CA ASN A 205 0.09 20.69 22.19
C ASN A 205 -0.57 19.72 21.19
N ASP A 206 -1.86 19.88 20.90
CA ASP A 206 -2.63 18.87 20.16
C ASP A 206 -2.20 18.73 18.71
N ILE A 207 -1.82 19.82 18.05
CA ILE A 207 -1.41 19.83 16.64
C ILE A 207 -0.01 19.24 16.45
N ILE A 208 0.92 19.56 17.36
CA ILE A 208 2.28 19.01 17.34
C ILE A 208 2.22 17.51 17.66
N ASN A 209 1.38 17.13 18.63
CA ASN A 209 1.10 15.73 18.94
C ASN A 209 0.43 15.01 17.75
N PHE A 210 -0.48 15.66 17.04
CA PHE A 210 -1.10 15.12 15.84
C PHE A 210 -0.10 14.93 14.70
N GLU A 211 0.85 15.87 14.50
CA GLU A 211 1.94 15.65 13.55
C GLU A 211 2.89 14.53 13.99
N ALA A 212 3.12 14.36 15.28
CA ALA A 212 3.88 13.23 15.83
C ALA A 212 3.17 11.89 15.58
N LEU A 213 1.84 11.85 15.76
CA LEU A 213 1.00 10.68 15.50
C LEU A 213 0.97 10.31 14.01
N THR A 214 0.87 11.28 13.11
CA THR A 214 0.76 11.04 11.66
C THR A 214 2.08 10.63 10.99
N ARG A 215 3.23 10.80 11.66
CA ARG A 215 4.55 10.38 11.16
C ARG A 215 4.92 8.94 11.49
N LEU A 216 4.07 8.19 12.21
CA LEU A 216 4.18 6.77 12.55
C LEU A 216 5.61 6.19 12.46
N ARG A 217 6.49 6.71 13.32
CA ARG A 217 7.65 6.00 13.88
C ARG A 217 7.89 6.60 15.27
N PRO A 218 7.62 5.88 16.36
CA PRO A 218 8.03 6.31 17.69
C PRO A 218 9.55 6.20 17.75
N SER A 219 10.22 7.24 17.25
CA SER A 219 11.58 7.57 17.65
C SER A 219 11.42 8.40 18.91
N TYR A 220 12.28 8.21 19.91
CA TYR A 220 12.35 9.12 21.04
C TYR A 220 12.69 10.52 20.49
N SER A 221 11.65 11.34 20.30
CA SER A 221 11.77 12.65 19.70
C SER A 221 11.07 13.68 20.56
N VAL A 222 11.76 14.77 20.84
CA VAL A 222 11.22 15.92 21.56
C VAL A 222 10.77 16.94 20.52
N TYR A 223 9.55 17.45 20.70
CA TYR A 223 9.01 18.51 19.87
C TYR A 223 9.01 19.80 20.68
N ILE A 224 9.67 20.83 20.15
CA ILE A 224 9.83 22.13 20.79
C ILE A 224 9.10 23.14 19.91
N ASP A 225 7.96 23.65 20.38
CA ASP A 225 7.30 24.77 19.72
C ASP A 225 8.23 26.00 19.69
N GLN A 226 8.32 26.66 18.54
CA GLN A 226 9.16 27.85 18.37
C GLN A 226 8.39 29.15 18.60
N GLY A 227 7.08 29.10 18.91
CA GLY A 227 6.27 30.28 19.21
C GLY A 227 6.03 31.21 18.02
N THR A 228 6.49 30.85 16.82
CA THR A 228 6.30 31.65 15.60
C THR A 228 5.10 31.14 14.81
N SER A 229 4.18 32.04 14.50
CA SER A 229 3.04 31.76 13.63
C SER A 229 3.10 32.60 12.35
N LYS A 230 2.68 32.01 11.23
CA LYS A 230 2.59 32.67 9.92
C LYS A 230 1.19 32.48 9.36
N CYS A 231 0.52 33.57 9.02
CA CYS A 231 -0.75 33.54 8.29
C CYS A 231 -0.48 33.55 6.78
N ILE A 232 -1.13 32.65 6.04
CA ILE A 232 -1.05 32.58 4.58
C ILE A 232 -2.47 32.61 4.01
N LYS A 233 -2.71 33.52 3.07
CA LYS A 233 -3.97 33.63 2.34
C LYS A 233 -4.09 32.56 1.25
N LYS A 234 -5.32 32.12 0.99
CA LYS A 234 -5.69 31.19 -0.08
C LYS A 234 -5.14 31.59 -1.46
N ASP A 235 -5.22 32.87 -1.83
CA ASP A 235 -4.74 33.36 -3.12
C ASP A 235 -3.24 33.14 -3.33
N VAL A 236 -2.45 33.31 -2.26
CA VAL A 236 -1.00 33.07 -2.28
C VAL A 236 -0.70 31.59 -2.49
N LEU A 237 -1.49 30.70 -1.89
CA LEU A 237 -1.34 29.26 -2.07
C LEU A 237 -1.69 28.82 -3.49
N HIS A 238 -2.81 29.31 -4.03
CA HIS A 238 -3.23 29.03 -5.40
C HIS A 238 -2.25 29.57 -6.42
N LEU A 239 -1.73 30.78 -6.21
CA LEU A 239 -0.68 31.34 -7.04
C LEU A 239 0.57 30.46 -7.00
N LEU A 240 1.06 30.10 -5.81
CA LEU A 240 2.25 29.26 -5.64
C LEU A 240 2.06 27.87 -6.28
N LEU A 241 0.89 27.26 -6.12
CA LEU A 241 0.54 25.97 -6.72
C LEU A 241 0.50 26.08 -8.24
N THR A 242 -0.16 27.11 -8.78
CA THR A 242 -0.27 27.35 -10.22
C THR A 242 1.11 27.58 -10.82
N GLU A 243 1.95 28.39 -10.18
CA GLU A 243 3.34 28.61 -10.57
C GLU A 243 4.15 27.31 -10.56
N HIS A 244 3.96 26.46 -9.54
CA HIS A 244 4.65 25.16 -9.49
C HIS A 244 4.20 24.22 -10.61
N LEU A 245 2.90 24.18 -10.93
CA LEU A 245 2.36 23.26 -11.93
C LEU A 245 2.63 23.75 -13.35
N LYS A 246 2.25 24.99 -13.66
CA LYS A 246 2.25 25.56 -15.01
C LYS A 246 3.58 26.11 -15.45
N HIS A 247 4.42 26.51 -14.49
CA HIS A 247 5.72 27.14 -14.77
C HIS A 247 6.90 26.29 -14.30
N ASN A 248 6.76 24.97 -14.10
CA ASN A 248 7.90 24.14 -13.70
C ASN A 248 8.99 24.09 -14.79
N ILE A 249 10.22 24.47 -14.44
CA ILE A 249 11.36 24.49 -15.37
C ILE A 249 12.36 23.41 -15.01
N LEU A 250 12.77 22.63 -16.01
CA LEU A 250 13.84 21.65 -15.94
C LEU A 250 15.07 22.12 -16.72
N GLN A 251 16.26 21.94 -16.13
CA GLN A 251 17.54 22.14 -16.80
C GLN A 251 18.12 20.80 -17.25
N ILE A 252 18.39 20.68 -18.55
CA ILE A 252 19.04 19.52 -19.18
C ILE A 252 20.19 20.03 -20.05
N GLY A 253 21.42 19.73 -19.63
CA GLY A 253 22.61 20.34 -20.24
C GLY A 253 22.59 21.85 -20.07
N GLN A 254 22.69 22.58 -21.18
CA GLN A 254 22.61 24.04 -21.21
C GLN A 254 21.19 24.57 -21.48
N ASN A 255 20.25 23.68 -21.81
CA ASN A 255 18.91 24.05 -22.24
C ASN A 255 17.89 24.00 -21.10
N PHE A 256 16.87 24.85 -21.20
CA PHE A 256 15.76 24.93 -20.25
C PHE A 256 14.46 24.46 -20.89
N TYR A 257 13.69 23.68 -20.14
CA TYR A 257 12.46 23.06 -20.61
C TYR A 257 11.32 23.35 -19.65
N LEU A 258 10.19 23.81 -20.18
CA LEU A 258 8.95 24.05 -19.45
C LEU A 258 8.07 22.80 -19.46
N GLN A 259 7.65 22.33 -18.29
CA GLN A 259 6.70 21.22 -18.18
C GLN A 259 5.29 21.68 -18.58
N LYS A 260 4.65 20.97 -19.51
CA LYS A 260 3.29 21.23 -19.99
C LYS A 260 2.27 20.21 -19.50
N VAL A 261 2.72 18.96 -19.31
CA VAL A 261 1.87 17.85 -18.84
C VAL A 261 2.56 17.16 -17.67
N GLY A 262 1.75 16.68 -16.73
CA GLY A 262 2.22 15.91 -15.59
C GLY A 262 2.77 16.74 -14.44
N LEU A 263 3.31 16.00 -13.46
CA LEU A 263 3.93 16.50 -12.24
C LEU A 263 5.44 16.23 -12.23
N SER A 264 6.19 17.13 -11.59
CA SER A 264 7.64 17.00 -11.48
C SER A 264 8.04 15.90 -10.50
N GLN A 265 8.54 14.77 -11.01
CA GLN A 265 9.05 13.70 -10.16
C GLN A 265 10.24 14.18 -9.32
N GLY A 266 10.07 14.19 -8.00
CA GLY A 266 11.04 14.71 -7.03
C GLY A 266 10.51 15.88 -6.20
N SER A 267 9.43 16.55 -6.62
CA SER A 267 8.75 17.55 -5.80
C SER A 267 8.11 16.88 -4.57
N SER A 268 8.21 17.53 -3.41
CA SER A 268 7.69 16.98 -2.15
C SER A 268 6.16 16.87 -2.11
N ILE A 269 5.45 17.62 -2.95
CA ILE A 269 3.97 17.62 -2.99
C ILE A 269 3.38 16.77 -4.10
N SER A 270 4.17 16.31 -5.08
CA SER A 270 3.65 15.61 -6.26
C SER A 270 2.89 14.33 -5.92
N CYS A 271 3.35 13.54 -4.94
CA CYS A 271 2.63 12.34 -4.51
C CYS A 271 1.24 12.68 -3.97
N LEU A 272 1.14 13.73 -3.15
CA LEU A 272 -0.12 14.12 -2.54
C LEU A 272 -1.08 14.74 -3.57
N LEU A 273 -0.57 15.57 -4.48
CA LEU A 273 -1.36 16.10 -5.59
C LEU A 273 -1.89 15.00 -6.51
N CYS A 274 -1.04 14.00 -6.83
CA CYS A 274 -1.48 12.82 -7.58
C CYS A 274 -2.57 12.05 -6.83
N SER A 275 -2.45 11.87 -5.51
CA SER A 275 -3.50 11.22 -4.71
C SER A 275 -4.82 11.99 -4.69
N PHE A 276 -4.81 13.32 -4.64
CA PHE A 276 -6.03 14.14 -4.76
C PHE A 276 -6.66 14.02 -6.15
N TYR A 277 -5.83 14.04 -7.20
CA TYR A 277 -6.26 13.90 -8.58
C TYR A 277 -6.96 12.56 -8.84
N LEU A 278 -6.31 11.46 -8.46
CA LEU A 278 -6.88 10.11 -8.58
C LEU A 278 -8.07 9.93 -7.64
N GLY A 279 -8.04 10.52 -6.45
CA GLY A 279 -9.18 10.52 -5.53
C GLY A 279 -10.41 11.21 -6.12
N HIS A 280 -10.22 12.30 -6.85
CA HIS A 280 -11.32 12.96 -7.57
C HIS A 280 -11.91 12.06 -8.66
N ILE A 281 -11.07 11.35 -9.44
CA ILE A 281 -11.56 10.36 -10.42
C ILE A 281 -12.39 9.27 -9.73
N GLU A 282 -11.91 8.76 -8.60
CA GLU A 282 -12.63 7.75 -7.82
C GLU A 282 -14.02 8.23 -7.42
N ARG A 283 -14.12 9.40 -6.79
CA ARG A 283 -15.39 9.95 -6.30
C ARG A 283 -16.34 10.38 -7.40
N SER A 284 -15.82 10.99 -8.47
CA SER A 284 -16.67 11.58 -9.51
C SER A 284 -17.10 10.58 -10.56
N ILE A 285 -16.37 9.46 -10.72
CA ILE A 285 -16.61 8.53 -11.83
C ILE A 285 -16.68 7.09 -11.33
N VAL A 286 -15.65 6.60 -10.63
CA VAL A 286 -15.53 5.16 -10.33
C VAL A 286 -16.62 4.71 -9.35
N LEU A 287 -16.74 5.38 -8.20
CA LEU A 287 -17.71 5.00 -7.17
C LEU A 287 -19.16 5.14 -7.66
N PRO A 288 -19.58 6.28 -8.28
CA PRO A 288 -20.93 6.40 -8.83
C PRO A 288 -21.23 5.39 -9.94
N TYR A 289 -20.21 4.99 -10.73
CA TYR A 289 -20.39 3.95 -11.74
C TYR A 289 -20.68 2.58 -11.12
N LEU A 290 -20.01 2.25 -10.01
CA LEU A 290 -20.24 0.99 -9.29
C LEU A 290 -21.61 0.95 -8.61
N GLU A 291 -22.04 2.07 -8.05
CA GLU A 291 -23.38 2.21 -7.45
C GLU A 291 -24.47 2.00 -8.49
N LYS A 292 -24.40 2.69 -9.64
CA LYS A 292 -25.36 2.52 -10.74
C LYS A 292 -25.36 1.10 -11.32
N ALA A 293 -24.19 0.49 -11.46
CA ALA A 293 -24.10 -0.90 -11.93
C ALA A 293 -24.77 -1.87 -10.95
N HIS A 294 -24.71 -1.58 -9.65
CA HIS A 294 -25.39 -2.36 -8.62
C HIS A 294 -26.91 -2.17 -8.69
N GLU A 295 -27.40 -0.93 -8.79
CA GLU A 295 -28.83 -0.62 -8.93
C GLU A 295 -29.46 -1.31 -10.15
N GLN A 296 -28.77 -1.26 -11.30
CA GLN A 296 -29.22 -1.92 -12.54
C GLN A 296 -29.26 -3.44 -12.39
N SER A 297 -28.29 -4.03 -11.69
CA SER A 297 -28.28 -5.46 -11.40
C SER A 297 -29.47 -5.85 -10.51
N ASN A 298 -29.75 -5.08 -9.46
CA ASN A 298 -30.86 -5.35 -8.55
C ASN A 298 -32.22 -5.20 -9.25
N ALA A 299 -32.39 -4.18 -10.09
CA ALA A 299 -33.59 -3.99 -10.89
C ALA A 299 -33.83 -5.17 -11.85
N ASN A 300 -32.77 -5.70 -12.48
CA ASN A 300 -32.86 -6.87 -13.34
C ASN A 300 -33.18 -8.17 -12.58
N ILE A 301 -32.70 -8.31 -11.34
CA ILE A 301 -33.03 -9.46 -10.48
C ILE A 301 -34.51 -9.39 -10.04
N MET A 302 -34.97 -8.24 -9.54
CA MET A 302 -36.38 -8.06 -9.17
C MET A 302 -37.32 -8.27 -10.36
N ASN A 303 -36.94 -7.80 -11.55
CA ASN A 303 -37.72 -8.05 -12.77
C ASN A 303 -37.74 -9.54 -13.16
N LYS A 304 -36.65 -10.29 -12.94
CA LYS A 304 -36.64 -11.74 -13.17
C LYS A 304 -37.47 -12.50 -12.15
N GLU A 305 -37.41 -12.13 -10.87
CA GLU A 305 -38.26 -12.72 -9.82
C GLU A 305 -39.75 -12.42 -10.06
N LEU A 306 -40.10 -11.20 -10.49
CA LEU A 306 -41.47 -10.85 -10.89
C LEU A 306 -41.92 -11.67 -12.10
N VAL A 307 -41.06 -11.92 -13.09
CA VAL A 307 -41.39 -12.76 -14.25
C VAL A 307 -41.54 -14.23 -13.85
N VAL A 308 -40.70 -14.75 -12.96
CA VAL A 308 -40.81 -16.13 -12.44
C VAL A 308 -42.07 -16.29 -11.60
N ASN A 309 -42.39 -15.34 -10.72
CA ASN A 309 -43.64 -15.36 -9.93
C ASN A 309 -44.88 -15.21 -10.82
N ARG A 310 -44.80 -14.45 -11.92
CA ARG A 310 -45.89 -14.36 -12.91
C ARG A 310 -46.04 -15.62 -13.76
N CYS A 311 -44.95 -16.36 -14.01
CA CYS A 311 -45.00 -17.68 -14.66
C CYS A 311 -45.52 -18.78 -13.73
N MET A 312 -45.28 -18.68 -12.41
CA MET A 312 -45.83 -19.60 -11.41
C MET A 312 -47.31 -19.35 -11.13
N LEU A 313 -47.79 -18.11 -11.29
CA LEU A 313 -49.21 -17.74 -11.15
C LEU A 313 -50.03 -17.93 -12.45
N THR A 314 -49.42 -18.40 -13.54
CA THR A 314 -50.11 -18.68 -14.81
C THR A 314 -50.18 -20.16 -15.16
N SER A 315 -49.78 -21.04 -14.24
CA SER A 315 -49.89 -22.50 -14.41
C SER A 315 -51.13 -23.14 -13.75
N ASP A 316 -52.00 -22.36 -13.09
CA ASP A 316 -53.20 -22.89 -12.39
C ASP A 316 -54.53 -22.73 -13.14
N ASP A 317 -54.57 -22.13 -14.33
CA ASP A 317 -55.79 -22.01 -15.13
C ASP A 317 -55.64 -22.63 -16.52
N CYS A 318 -55.54 -23.96 -16.58
CA CYS A 318 -56.00 -24.78 -17.71
C CYS A 318 -55.89 -26.27 -17.39
N ARG A 319 -56.97 -26.87 -16.87
CA ARG A 319 -57.34 -28.28 -17.15
C ARG A 319 -58.76 -28.57 -16.69
N THR A 320 -59.70 -28.43 -17.62
CA THR A 320 -60.98 -29.13 -17.57
C THR A 320 -61.03 -30.10 -18.74
N GLU A 321 -61.41 -31.33 -18.42
CA GLU A 321 -61.90 -32.40 -19.31
C GLU A 321 -60.90 -33.08 -20.27
N LEU A 322 -60.53 -34.33 -19.94
CA LEU A 322 -60.96 -35.52 -20.70
C LEU A 322 -60.58 -36.83 -19.97
N ARG A 323 -61.55 -37.76 -20.01
CA ARG A 323 -61.61 -39.11 -19.43
C ARG A 323 -60.40 -40.02 -19.70
N GLY A 324 -60.15 -40.96 -18.77
CA GLY A 324 -59.71 -42.32 -19.15
C GLY A 324 -58.82 -43.08 -18.14
N ASN A 325 -59.47 -43.80 -17.21
CA ASN A 325 -59.15 -45.13 -16.67
C ASN A 325 -57.80 -45.51 -15.99
N ALA A 326 -57.99 -46.30 -14.90
CA ALA A 326 -57.13 -47.31 -14.24
C ALA A 326 -56.01 -46.77 -13.32
N SER A 327 -56.15 -46.75 -11.99
CA SER A 327 -56.25 -47.81 -10.95
C SER A 327 -54.90 -48.42 -10.52
N HIS A 328 -54.64 -48.31 -9.20
CA HIS A 328 -53.68 -49.06 -8.35
C HIS A 328 -52.18 -48.66 -8.46
N ASN A 329 -51.40 -48.43 -7.40
CA ASN A 329 -51.47 -48.86 -6.00
C ASN A 329 -50.78 -47.86 -5.03
N ILE A 330 -51.30 -47.90 -3.81
CA ILE A 330 -50.77 -47.34 -2.56
C ILE A 330 -49.65 -48.26 -2.04
N GLU A 331 -48.57 -47.70 -1.49
CA GLU A 331 -48.07 -48.16 -0.20
C GLU A 331 -47.21 -47.10 0.52
N SER A 332 -47.67 -46.79 1.71
CA SER A 332 -47.09 -45.92 2.73
C SER A 332 -46.37 -46.78 3.77
N VAL A 333 -45.21 -46.34 4.27
CA VAL A 333 -44.79 -46.65 5.65
C VAL A 333 -44.17 -45.40 6.27
N LYS A 334 -44.84 -44.91 7.31
CA LYS A 334 -44.37 -43.97 8.33
C LYS A 334 -43.50 -44.74 9.33
N ASP A 335 -42.58 -44.04 10.00
CA ASP A 335 -42.43 -44.23 11.44
C ASP A 335 -42.01 -42.90 12.11
N ASP A 336 -42.83 -42.54 13.09
CA ASP A 336 -42.72 -41.43 14.03
C ASP A 336 -41.92 -41.87 15.26
N VAL A 337 -41.08 -41.00 15.85
CA VAL A 337 -40.87 -40.96 17.31
C VAL A 337 -40.61 -39.51 17.76
N ALA A 338 -41.59 -38.93 18.45
CA ALA A 338 -41.45 -37.81 19.39
C ALA A 338 -41.00 -38.36 20.76
N CYS A 339 -40.41 -37.61 21.72
CA CYS A 339 -41.07 -36.54 22.47
C CYS A 339 -40.18 -36.05 23.66
N LEU A 340 -40.39 -34.77 24.03
CA LEU A 340 -40.30 -34.17 25.39
C LEU A 340 -38.90 -33.93 26.01
N GLY A 341 -38.58 -32.81 26.67
CA GLY A 341 -39.35 -31.64 27.12
C GLY A 341 -38.72 -30.99 28.37
N ASN A 342 -38.96 -29.68 28.55
CA ASN A 342 -38.93 -28.87 29.79
C ASN A 342 -37.73 -27.92 30.11
N SER A 343 -37.93 -26.66 29.70
CA SER A 343 -38.02 -25.40 30.47
C SER A 343 -37.45 -25.24 31.90
N ALA A 344 -36.79 -24.11 32.13
CA ALA A 344 -37.05 -23.24 33.30
C ALA A 344 -36.70 -21.77 32.99
N ILE A 345 -37.64 -20.88 33.33
CA ILE A 345 -37.62 -19.42 33.31
C ILE A 345 -37.29 -18.93 34.73
N ILE A 346 -36.45 -17.92 34.89
CA ILE A 346 -36.52 -16.95 35.99
C ILE A 346 -36.22 -15.57 35.41
N ASP A 347 -37.03 -14.61 35.85
CA ASP A 347 -37.27 -13.28 35.34
C ASP A 347 -36.91 -12.26 36.45
N LEU A 348 -36.67 -11.01 36.02
CA LEU A 348 -36.91 -9.72 36.69
C LEU A 348 -35.82 -8.89 37.39
N ASP A 349 -35.98 -7.59 37.06
CA ASP A 349 -35.61 -6.28 37.63
C ASP A 349 -34.21 -5.72 37.40
N GLU A 350 -33.99 -4.67 36.58
CA GLU A 350 -34.60 -3.32 36.36
C GLU A 350 -34.32 -2.26 37.45
N GLY A 351 -33.87 -1.09 36.97
CA GLY A 351 -33.77 0.19 37.67
C GLY A 351 -32.35 0.77 37.78
N ASP A 352 -32.02 2.00 37.36
CA ASP A 352 -32.65 2.98 36.50
C ASP A 352 -31.68 4.17 36.35
N VAL A 353 -31.65 4.79 35.15
CA VAL A 353 -31.74 6.27 34.88
C VAL A 353 -30.67 7.20 35.51
N ALA A 354 -29.97 8.14 34.83
CA ALA A 354 -30.28 9.04 33.72
C ALA A 354 -28.94 9.64 33.17
N CYS A 355 -28.71 9.83 31.86
CA CYS A 355 -29.18 10.92 30.96
C CYS A 355 -28.38 12.25 31.17
N LEU A 356 -27.93 13.06 30.21
CA LEU A 356 -28.23 13.37 28.78
C LEU A 356 -26.96 13.95 28.10
N ASP A 357 -26.64 13.70 26.82
CA ASP A 357 -27.20 14.27 25.56
C ASP A 357 -26.80 15.76 25.37
N ASN A 358 -26.41 16.32 24.21
CA ASN A 358 -26.78 16.21 22.80
C ASN A 358 -25.65 16.87 21.93
N GLY A 359 -25.56 16.73 20.60
CA GLY A 359 -26.67 16.48 19.69
C GLY A 359 -26.29 16.11 18.25
N ARG A 360 -27.29 15.48 17.63
CA ARG A 360 -27.48 15.14 16.22
C ARG A 360 -27.98 16.33 15.40
N TRP A 361 -27.80 16.23 14.07
CA TRP A 361 -28.75 16.68 13.05
C TRP A 361 -28.76 15.58 11.96
N CYS A 362 -29.78 14.70 11.85
CA CYS A 362 -31.17 14.82 11.36
C CYS A 362 -31.32 14.40 9.87
N GLN A 363 -31.89 13.20 9.65
CA GLN A 363 -32.66 12.82 8.47
C GLN A 363 -34.10 12.58 8.91
N LYS A 364 -35.07 13.09 8.15
CA LYS A 364 -36.50 13.12 8.45
C LYS A 364 -37.23 11.84 8.03
N ASP A 365 -38.23 11.52 8.86
CA ASP A 365 -39.15 10.38 8.86
C ASP A 365 -40.28 10.43 7.82
N HIS A 366 -40.90 9.26 7.61
CA HIS A 366 -42.35 8.93 7.75
C HIS A 366 -42.64 7.65 6.91
N ALA A 367 -43.44 6.65 7.30
CA ALA A 367 -44.22 6.34 8.50
C ALA A 367 -44.58 4.83 8.46
N THR A 368 -44.81 4.26 9.62
CA THR A 368 -45.10 2.84 9.90
C THR A 368 -46.55 2.45 9.52
N ARG A 369 -46.73 1.30 8.87
CA ARG A 369 -48.00 0.53 8.91
C ARG A 369 -47.65 -0.95 8.98
N GLY A 370 -47.95 -1.59 10.10
CA GLY A 370 -47.69 -3.01 10.33
C GLY A 370 -48.76 -3.90 9.73
N ALA A 371 -48.35 -5.04 9.18
CA ALA A 371 -49.06 -6.32 9.21
C ALA A 371 -48.14 -7.42 8.67
N ASN A 372 -48.12 -8.54 9.39
CA ASN A 372 -47.56 -9.88 9.20
C ASN A 372 -47.06 -10.35 7.81
N GLU A 373 -46.13 -11.31 7.90
CA GLU A 373 -45.81 -12.37 6.91
C GLU A 373 -44.96 -12.01 5.69
N THR A 374 -43.65 -12.19 5.83
CA THR A 374 -42.89 -13.33 5.25
C THR A 374 -41.40 -13.06 5.47
N ARG A 375 -40.64 -14.06 5.92
CA ARG A 375 -39.19 -13.98 6.04
C ARG A 375 -38.58 -13.92 4.64
N HIS A 376 -38.50 -12.73 4.07
CA HIS A 376 -37.59 -12.45 2.98
C HIS A 376 -36.16 -12.56 3.53
N GLU A 377 -35.38 -13.51 3.01
CA GLU A 377 -33.93 -13.52 3.15
C GLU A 377 -33.42 -12.15 2.69
N ASN A 378 -32.97 -11.32 3.63
CA ASN A 378 -32.32 -10.04 3.33
C ASN A 378 -31.06 -10.35 2.50
N LEU A 379 -31.16 -10.18 1.18
CA LEU A 379 -30.04 -10.30 0.25
C LEU A 379 -29.03 -9.19 0.58
N SER A 380 -28.09 -9.47 1.48
CA SER A 380 -27.10 -8.52 1.96
C SER A 380 -26.34 -7.89 0.78
N SER A 381 -26.31 -6.56 0.72
CA SER A 381 -25.63 -5.81 -0.34
C SER A 381 -24.17 -6.27 -0.50
N PRO A 382 -23.65 -6.39 -1.74
CA PRO A 382 -22.34 -6.96 -1.99
C PRO A 382 -21.25 -6.12 -1.33
N MET A 383 -20.47 -6.76 -0.47
CA MET A 383 -19.36 -6.11 0.22
C MET A 383 -18.18 -5.91 -0.72
N ASN A 384 -17.57 -4.72 -0.62
CA ASN A 384 -16.38 -4.40 -1.39
C ASN A 384 -15.38 -3.53 -0.60
N LEU A 385 -14.14 -3.56 -1.09
CA LEU A 385 -13.05 -2.75 -0.59
C LEU A 385 -12.22 -2.23 -1.76
N LEU A 386 -12.10 -0.92 -1.86
CA LEU A 386 -11.18 -0.25 -2.78
C LEU A 386 -10.01 0.37 -2.00
N LEU A 387 -8.79 0.02 -2.38
CA LEU A 387 -7.54 0.59 -1.87
C LEU A 387 -6.72 1.14 -3.03
N ARG A 388 -6.04 2.26 -2.80
CA ARG A 388 -5.05 2.78 -3.75
C ARG A 388 -3.78 3.25 -3.05
N LEU A 389 -2.64 2.61 -3.33
CA LEU A 389 -1.34 3.08 -2.88
C LEU A 389 -0.66 3.87 -4.01
N ILE A 390 -0.75 5.19 -3.95
CA ILE A 390 -0.30 6.10 -5.02
C ILE A 390 -1.05 5.81 -6.34
N ASP A 391 -0.46 5.00 -7.21
CA ASP A 391 -0.91 4.59 -8.53
C ASP A 391 -1.34 3.12 -8.63
N ASP A 392 -1.11 2.32 -7.58
CA ASP A 392 -1.50 0.91 -7.50
C ASP A 392 -2.89 0.76 -6.87
N PHE A 393 -3.87 0.32 -7.66
CA PHE A 393 -5.23 -0.02 -7.22
C PHE A 393 -5.35 -1.48 -6.81
N LEU A 394 -6.14 -1.72 -5.77
CA LEU A 394 -6.63 -3.02 -5.34
C LEU A 394 -8.13 -2.90 -5.03
N PHE A 395 -8.94 -3.67 -5.74
CA PHE A 395 -10.37 -3.77 -5.51
C PHE A 395 -10.72 -5.22 -5.16
N ILE A 396 -11.49 -5.41 -4.09
CA ILE A 396 -11.97 -6.72 -3.63
C ILE A 396 -13.48 -6.63 -3.53
N SER A 397 -14.21 -7.60 -4.07
CA SER A 397 -15.68 -7.69 -3.98
C SER A 397 -16.14 -9.12 -3.77
N THR A 398 -17.27 -9.30 -3.07
CA THR A 398 -17.99 -10.59 -3.01
C THR A 398 -18.88 -10.82 -4.24
N SER A 399 -19.04 -9.81 -5.12
CA SER A 399 -19.83 -9.90 -6.35
C SER A 399 -18.95 -9.90 -7.60
N LYS A 400 -19.08 -10.97 -8.42
CA LYS A 400 -18.38 -11.07 -9.71
C LYS A 400 -18.76 -9.92 -10.63
N GLN A 401 -20.06 -9.58 -10.68
CA GLN A 401 -20.58 -8.54 -11.56
C GLN A 401 -20.03 -7.16 -11.20
N GLN A 402 -19.90 -6.88 -9.90
CA GLN A 402 -19.30 -5.63 -9.43
C GLN A 402 -17.81 -5.56 -9.78
N ALA A 403 -17.06 -6.65 -9.62
CA ALA A 403 -15.65 -6.72 -10.00
C ALA A 403 -15.45 -6.57 -11.53
N ILE A 404 -16.30 -7.19 -12.35
CA ILE A 404 -16.32 -7.00 -13.82
C ILE A 404 -16.59 -5.52 -14.15
N SER A 405 -17.58 -4.91 -13.51
CA SER A 405 -17.94 -3.50 -13.74
C SER A 405 -16.76 -2.58 -13.40
N PHE A 406 -16.10 -2.81 -12.26
CA PHE A 406 -14.88 -2.09 -11.89
C PHE A 406 -13.78 -2.26 -12.96
N TYR A 407 -13.48 -3.50 -13.35
CA TYR A 407 -12.49 -3.81 -14.37
C TYR A 407 -12.76 -3.10 -15.71
N ILE A 408 -13.99 -3.20 -16.23
CA ILE A 408 -14.41 -2.54 -17.48
C ILE A 408 -14.28 -1.02 -17.36
N ARG A 409 -14.68 -0.45 -16.22
CA ARG A 409 -14.55 1.00 -16.03
C ARG A 409 -13.10 1.44 -16.04
N MET A 410 -12.22 0.72 -15.35
CA MET A 410 -10.80 1.06 -15.25
C MET A 410 -10.07 0.88 -16.59
N THR A 411 -10.37 -0.18 -17.35
CA THR A 411 -9.76 -0.45 -18.66
C THR A 411 -10.13 0.57 -19.74
N ARG A 412 -11.39 1.05 -19.74
CA ARG A 412 -11.82 2.14 -20.63
C ARG A 412 -11.05 3.45 -20.41
N GLY A 413 -10.43 3.62 -19.22
CA GLY A 413 -9.70 4.82 -18.86
C GLY A 413 -10.58 6.06 -18.66
N PHE A 414 -9.92 7.19 -18.42
CA PHE A 414 -10.53 8.47 -18.04
C PHE A 414 -9.96 9.60 -18.93
N GLU A 415 -10.49 9.73 -20.14
CA GLU A 415 -9.98 10.64 -21.17
C GLU A 415 -9.90 12.10 -20.72
N LYS A 416 -10.96 12.62 -20.07
CA LYS A 416 -10.97 13.98 -19.49
C LYS A 416 -9.83 14.24 -18.51
N TYR A 417 -9.33 13.18 -17.88
CA TYR A 417 -8.21 13.22 -16.92
C TYR A 417 -6.88 12.79 -17.54
N LYS A 418 -6.87 12.36 -18.81
CA LYS A 418 -5.73 11.72 -19.48
C LYS A 418 -5.13 10.57 -18.64
N CYS A 419 -5.97 9.88 -17.89
CA CYS A 419 -5.57 8.83 -16.95
C CYS A 419 -5.97 7.47 -17.51
N PHE A 420 -4.99 6.60 -17.71
CA PHE A 420 -5.17 5.27 -18.29
C PHE A 420 -4.42 4.22 -17.48
N MET A 421 -4.94 3.00 -17.48
CA MET A 421 -4.33 1.88 -16.77
C MET A 421 -3.22 1.24 -17.62
N ASN A 422 -2.28 0.61 -16.93
CA ASN A 422 -1.22 -0.16 -17.54
C ASN A 422 -1.71 -1.58 -17.80
N ASN A 423 -2.04 -1.87 -19.07
CA ASN A 423 -2.61 -3.16 -19.46
C ASN A 423 -1.68 -4.35 -19.17
N GLU A 424 -0.35 -4.17 -19.15
CA GLU A 424 0.60 -5.23 -18.81
C GLU A 424 0.64 -5.55 -17.30
N LYS A 425 0.09 -4.67 -16.47
CA LYS A 425 0.12 -4.77 -14.99
C LYS A 425 -1.29 -4.85 -14.39
N PHE A 426 -2.26 -5.28 -15.17
CA PHE A 426 -3.63 -5.46 -14.75
C PHE A 426 -3.88 -6.93 -14.41
N GLY A 427 -4.30 -7.24 -13.17
CA GLY A 427 -4.42 -8.61 -12.66
C GLY A 427 -5.81 -8.92 -12.11
N LEU A 428 -6.29 -10.14 -12.38
CA LEU A 428 -7.61 -10.64 -11.99
C LEU A 428 -7.51 -12.07 -11.44
N ASN A 429 -8.36 -12.44 -10.47
CA ASN A 429 -8.51 -13.85 -10.02
C ASN A 429 -9.75 -14.54 -10.61
N PHE A 430 -10.37 -13.95 -11.64
CA PHE A 430 -11.58 -14.47 -12.28
C PHE A 430 -11.58 -14.16 -13.78
N ASP A 431 -12.37 -14.92 -14.53
CA ASP A 431 -12.60 -14.66 -15.95
C ASP A 431 -13.63 -13.55 -16.15
N ALA A 432 -13.21 -12.50 -16.86
CA ALA A 432 -13.99 -11.33 -17.22
C ALA A 432 -14.49 -11.34 -18.68
N GLY A 433 -14.39 -12.47 -19.39
CA GLY A 433 -14.99 -12.69 -20.72
C GLY A 433 -14.29 -11.97 -21.88
N GLN A 434 -13.46 -10.96 -21.62
CA GLN A 434 -12.57 -10.33 -22.59
C GLN A 434 -11.17 -10.16 -21.99
N ASN A 435 -10.21 -10.91 -22.58
CA ASN A 435 -8.77 -11.00 -22.27
C ASN A 435 -8.33 -12.11 -21.31
N SER A 436 -8.29 -13.35 -21.82
CA SER A 436 -7.61 -14.49 -21.19
C SER A 436 -6.11 -14.26 -20.91
N HIS A 437 -5.48 -13.28 -21.57
CA HIS A 437 -4.07 -12.91 -21.36
C HIS A 437 -3.77 -12.15 -20.05
N LEU A 438 -4.78 -11.68 -19.30
CA LEU A 438 -4.59 -10.94 -18.04
C LEU A 438 -4.40 -11.83 -16.81
N LEU A 439 -4.57 -13.15 -16.95
CA LEU A 439 -4.21 -14.14 -15.93
C LEU A 439 -2.68 -14.22 -15.70
N ASN A 440 -1.88 -13.58 -16.54
CA ASN A 440 -0.40 -13.63 -16.51
C ASN A 440 0.24 -12.97 -15.27
N LEU A 441 -0.50 -12.20 -14.47
CA LEU A 441 0.01 -11.62 -13.21
C LEU A 441 -0.38 -12.44 -11.97
N LEU A 442 -1.19 -13.48 -12.16
CA LEU A 442 -1.51 -14.43 -11.11
C LEU A 442 -0.25 -15.22 -10.80
N TYR A 443 0.26 -15.09 -9.58
CA TYR A 443 1.34 -15.94 -9.12
C TYR A 443 0.74 -17.23 -8.54
N ALA A 444 1.00 -18.36 -9.18
CA ALA A 444 0.65 -19.68 -8.65
C ALA A 444 1.88 -20.33 -8.02
N GLY A 445 1.78 -20.69 -6.74
CA GLY A 445 2.79 -21.53 -6.09
C GLY A 445 2.76 -22.95 -6.65
N LYS A 446 3.83 -23.72 -6.40
CA LYS A 446 3.86 -25.16 -6.77
C LYS A 446 2.80 -26.00 -6.03
N ASP A 447 2.27 -25.47 -4.95
CA ASP A 447 1.13 -26.00 -4.19
C ASP A 447 -0.23 -25.74 -4.86
N GLY A 448 -0.27 -25.03 -5.99
CA GLY A 448 -1.48 -24.65 -6.69
C GLY A 448 -2.20 -23.43 -6.09
N VAL A 449 -1.69 -22.86 -5.00
CA VAL A 449 -2.29 -21.68 -4.37
C VAL A 449 -2.01 -20.45 -5.22
N GLN A 450 -3.06 -19.68 -5.50
CA GLN A 450 -3.01 -18.52 -6.37
C GLN A 450 -2.99 -17.22 -5.59
N PHE A 451 -2.15 -16.30 -6.01
CA PHE A 451 -1.95 -15.01 -5.39
C PHE A 451 -2.00 -13.87 -6.40
N LEU A 452 -2.50 -12.72 -5.97
CA LEU A 452 -2.37 -11.47 -6.69
C LEU A 452 -1.36 -10.55 -5.98
N PRO A 453 -0.30 -10.09 -6.68
CA PRO A 453 0.64 -9.15 -6.11
C PRO A 453 0.07 -7.73 -6.10
N TRP A 454 0.15 -7.05 -4.95
CA TRP A 454 -0.19 -5.63 -4.84
C TRP A 454 0.81 -4.92 -3.91
N SER A 455 1.54 -3.94 -4.47
CA SER A 455 2.47 -3.07 -3.76
C SER A 455 3.44 -3.78 -2.77
N GLY A 456 3.93 -4.97 -3.12
CA GLY A 456 4.86 -5.75 -2.29
C GLY A 456 4.23 -6.74 -1.30
N LEU A 457 2.91 -6.92 -1.39
CA LEU A 457 2.13 -7.97 -0.72
C LEU A 457 1.64 -8.98 -1.76
N LEU A 458 1.50 -10.24 -1.34
CA LEU A 458 0.77 -11.29 -2.06
C LEU A 458 -0.53 -11.54 -1.32
N LEU A 459 -1.65 -11.38 -2.02
CA LEU A 459 -2.98 -11.65 -1.49
C LEU A 459 -3.42 -13.03 -1.97
N ASN A 460 -3.73 -13.94 -1.04
CA ASN A 460 -4.31 -15.23 -1.38
C ASN A 460 -5.69 -15.01 -2.02
N CYS A 461 -5.88 -15.53 -3.22
CA CYS A 461 -7.09 -15.31 -4.02
C CYS A 461 -8.36 -15.96 -3.43
N TYR A 462 -8.19 -16.87 -2.46
CA TYR A 462 -9.26 -17.63 -1.82
C TYR A 462 -9.48 -17.20 -0.37
N THR A 463 -8.41 -16.96 0.40
CA THR A 463 -8.49 -16.71 1.84
C THR A 463 -8.28 -15.24 2.23
N LEU A 464 -7.84 -14.39 1.28
CA LEU A 464 -7.38 -13.01 1.52
C LEU A 464 -6.24 -12.87 2.55
N GLU A 465 -5.61 -13.98 2.93
CA GLU A 465 -4.41 -13.96 3.76
C GLU A 465 -3.24 -13.28 3.01
N ILE A 466 -2.33 -12.71 3.78
CA ILE A 466 -1.33 -11.78 3.26
C ILE A 466 0.07 -12.35 3.47
N GLN A 467 0.79 -12.51 2.38
CA GLN A 467 2.20 -12.89 2.37
C GLN A 467 3.07 -11.75 1.83
N ALA A 468 4.36 -11.80 2.14
CA ALA A 468 5.32 -10.89 1.55
C ALA A 468 5.61 -11.28 0.09
N ASP A 469 5.61 -10.29 -0.82
CA ASP A 469 5.98 -10.53 -2.22
C ASP A 469 7.51 -10.67 -2.38
N TYR A 470 7.94 -11.91 -2.60
CA TYR A 470 9.32 -12.26 -2.92
C TYR A 470 9.56 -12.46 -4.42
N THR A 471 8.52 -12.45 -5.28
CA THR A 471 8.64 -12.70 -6.74
C THR A 471 9.60 -11.72 -7.42
N ARG A 472 9.70 -10.50 -6.87
CA ARG A 472 10.66 -9.44 -7.24
C ARG A 472 12.15 -9.82 -7.16
N TYR A 473 12.47 -10.99 -6.60
CA TYR A 473 13.83 -11.53 -6.48
C TYR A 473 14.17 -12.58 -7.55
N LEU A 474 13.22 -13.07 -8.35
CA LEU A 474 13.45 -14.16 -9.32
C LEU A 474 14.51 -13.80 -10.37
N ASP A 475 14.43 -12.60 -10.94
CA ASP A 475 15.31 -12.19 -12.05
C ASP A 475 16.51 -11.34 -11.60
N ILE A 476 16.91 -11.42 -10.32
CA ILE A 476 18.05 -10.65 -9.82
C ILE A 476 18.97 -11.50 -8.94
N ASP A 477 20.26 -11.24 -9.06
CA ASP A 477 21.23 -11.71 -8.09
C ASP A 477 21.04 -10.99 -6.75
N ILE A 478 20.90 -11.76 -5.67
CA ILE A 478 20.74 -11.24 -4.30
C ILE A 478 21.97 -10.46 -3.83
N SER A 479 23.16 -10.77 -4.33
CA SER A 479 24.40 -10.02 -4.05
C SER A 479 24.24 -8.52 -4.36
N SER A 480 23.45 -8.21 -5.40
CA SER A 480 23.10 -6.85 -5.80
C SER A 480 22.17 -6.12 -4.84
N THR A 481 21.57 -6.82 -3.89
CA THR A 481 20.58 -6.26 -2.97
C THR A 481 21.18 -5.89 -1.62
N ILE A 482 22.45 -6.24 -1.40
CA ILE A 482 23.18 -5.98 -0.16
C ILE A 482 24.22 -4.87 -0.34
N THR A 483 24.68 -4.33 0.79
CA THR A 483 25.78 -3.36 0.85
C THR A 483 26.73 -3.80 1.95
N VAL A 484 27.99 -3.96 1.58
CA VAL A 484 29.08 -4.44 2.44
C VAL A 484 30.05 -3.28 2.62
N GLN A 485 30.48 -3.02 3.85
CA GLN A 485 31.48 -2.00 4.15
C GLN A 485 32.83 -2.68 4.37
N ALA A 486 33.89 -2.11 3.80
CA ALA A 486 35.25 -2.62 3.87
C ALA A 486 36.01 -2.02 5.08
N ASN A 487 35.46 -2.18 6.30
CA ASN A 487 36.07 -1.67 7.53
C ASN A 487 36.43 -2.83 8.48
N ASP A 488 37.38 -2.62 9.39
CA ASP A 488 37.90 -3.64 10.32
C ASP A 488 36.85 -4.24 11.28
N ASN A 489 35.69 -3.60 11.44
CA ASN A 489 34.61 -4.07 12.33
C ASN A 489 33.45 -4.75 11.57
N VAL A 490 33.79 -5.69 10.68
CA VAL A 490 32.84 -6.39 9.80
C VAL A 490 31.78 -7.18 10.57
N GLY A 491 32.17 -7.84 11.67
CA GLY A 491 31.28 -8.69 12.46
C GLY A 491 30.12 -7.94 13.11
N SER A 492 30.40 -6.80 13.75
CA SER A 492 29.34 -5.97 14.36
C SER A 492 28.42 -5.34 13.31
N LEU A 493 28.94 -5.03 12.12
CA LEU A 493 28.16 -4.52 10.99
C LEU A 493 27.23 -5.60 10.43
N LEU A 494 27.70 -6.85 10.30
CA LEU A 494 26.85 -7.97 9.88
C LEU A 494 25.66 -8.16 10.84
N LYS A 495 25.89 -8.11 12.15
CA LYS A 495 24.81 -8.14 13.16
C LYS A 495 23.73 -7.07 12.92
N VAL A 496 24.13 -5.84 12.62
CA VAL A 496 23.19 -4.75 12.28
C VAL A 496 22.48 -5.04 10.95
N LYS A 497 23.20 -5.54 9.94
CA LYS A 497 22.66 -5.88 8.62
C LYS A 497 21.60 -6.97 8.69
N LEU A 498 21.80 -8.02 9.49
CA LEU A 498 20.79 -9.06 9.68
C LEU A 498 19.48 -8.48 10.24
N CYS A 499 19.58 -7.58 11.22
CA CYS A 499 18.42 -6.87 11.75
C CYS A 499 17.74 -5.99 10.67
N ASP A 500 18.53 -5.27 9.87
CA ASP A 500 18.04 -4.41 8.79
C ASP A 500 17.37 -5.21 7.65
N TYR A 501 17.86 -6.42 7.35
CA TYR A 501 17.25 -7.30 6.35
C TYR A 501 15.87 -7.82 6.77
N MET A 502 15.68 -8.07 8.07
CA MET A 502 14.42 -8.54 8.63
C MET A 502 13.39 -7.42 8.81
N ARG A 503 13.83 -6.20 9.18
CA ARG A 503 12.95 -5.08 9.55
C ARG A 503 11.77 -4.83 8.59
N PRO A 504 11.93 -4.83 7.24
CA PRO A 504 10.82 -4.62 6.32
C PRO A 504 9.72 -5.69 6.39
N LYS A 505 10.01 -6.88 6.92
CA LYS A 505 9.08 -8.00 7.07
C LYS A 505 8.49 -8.11 8.47
N CYS A 506 8.74 -7.15 9.36
CA CYS A 506 8.20 -7.16 10.73
C CYS A 506 6.85 -6.42 10.88
N HIS A 507 6.20 -6.05 9.79
CA HIS A 507 4.92 -5.33 9.83
C HIS A 507 3.78 -6.22 10.38
N PRO A 508 2.89 -5.72 11.27
CA PRO A 508 1.80 -6.51 11.87
C PRO A 508 0.88 -7.22 10.88
N ILE A 509 0.67 -6.65 9.68
CA ILE A 509 -0.17 -7.22 8.61
C ILE A 509 0.18 -8.68 8.25
N PHE A 510 1.42 -9.13 8.47
CA PHE A 510 1.88 -10.49 8.17
C PHE A 510 1.67 -11.49 9.31
N TYR A 511 1.46 -11.00 10.55
CA TYR A 511 1.47 -11.81 11.76
C TYR A 511 0.20 -11.72 12.61
N ASP A 512 -0.70 -10.79 12.26
CA ASP A 512 -2.00 -10.68 12.93
C ASP A 512 -2.89 -11.88 12.58
N SER A 513 -3.31 -12.59 13.62
CA SER A 513 -4.14 -13.79 13.54
C SER A 513 -5.60 -13.48 13.19
N ASN A 514 -6.01 -12.20 13.22
CA ASN A 514 -7.32 -11.78 12.71
C ASN A 514 -7.36 -11.79 11.17
N ILE A 515 -6.20 -11.66 10.52
CA ILE A 515 -6.05 -11.67 9.05
C ILE A 515 -5.52 -13.02 8.56
N ASN A 516 -4.49 -13.54 9.22
CA ASN A 516 -3.73 -14.68 8.75
C ASN A 516 -3.94 -15.90 9.66
N SER A 517 -4.07 -17.09 9.06
CA SER A 517 -4.10 -18.34 9.80
C SER A 517 -2.79 -18.60 10.54
N PRO A 518 -2.80 -19.47 11.57
CA PRO A 518 -1.58 -19.88 12.27
C PRO A 518 -0.48 -20.42 11.34
N ALA A 519 -0.86 -21.04 10.23
CA ALA A 519 0.03 -21.58 9.22
C ALA A 519 0.71 -20.45 8.42
N THR A 520 -0.07 -19.49 7.91
CA THR A 520 0.45 -18.33 7.17
C THR A 520 1.34 -17.43 8.03
N VAL A 521 1.00 -17.22 9.31
CA VAL A 521 1.84 -16.46 10.25
C VAL A 521 3.25 -17.07 10.38
N ARG A 522 3.34 -18.40 10.50
CA ARG A 522 4.62 -19.14 10.58
C ARG A 522 5.34 -19.14 9.24
N LEU A 523 4.62 -19.30 8.12
CA LEU A 523 5.18 -19.25 6.77
C LEU A 523 5.83 -17.89 6.48
N ASN A 524 5.16 -16.78 6.83
CA ASN A 524 5.71 -15.42 6.68
C ASN A 524 7.02 -15.24 7.47
N ALA A 525 7.08 -15.76 8.71
CA ALA A 525 8.30 -15.73 9.50
C ALA A 525 9.41 -16.58 8.84
N TYR A 526 9.09 -17.80 8.42
CA TYR A 526 10.01 -18.72 7.77
C TYR A 526 10.62 -18.13 6.48
N GLN A 527 9.78 -17.63 5.57
CA GLN A 527 10.20 -17.02 4.32
C GLN A 527 11.04 -15.74 4.54
N ALA A 528 10.75 -14.95 5.58
CA ALA A 528 11.60 -13.83 5.97
C ALA A 528 13.00 -14.29 6.38
N PHE A 529 13.11 -15.40 7.13
CA PHE A 529 14.40 -15.98 7.49
C PHE A 529 15.12 -16.64 6.30
N LEU A 530 14.41 -17.26 5.35
CA LEU A 530 15.02 -17.76 4.12
C LEU A 530 15.74 -16.63 3.35
N LEU A 531 15.05 -15.50 3.11
CA LEU A 531 15.69 -14.35 2.46
C LEU A 531 16.89 -13.82 3.26
N CYS A 532 16.76 -13.79 4.59
CA CYS A 532 17.83 -13.34 5.47
C CYS A 532 19.05 -14.25 5.41
N ALA A 533 18.86 -15.57 5.41
CA ALA A 533 19.93 -16.57 5.29
C ALA A 533 20.64 -16.48 3.92
N ILE A 534 19.88 -16.26 2.83
CA ILE A 534 20.43 -16.02 1.49
C ILE A 534 21.29 -14.74 1.49
N LYS A 535 20.80 -13.65 2.06
CA LYS A 535 21.58 -12.39 2.16
C LYS A 535 22.78 -12.51 3.09
N PHE A 536 22.66 -13.28 4.17
CA PHE A 536 23.78 -13.61 5.05
C PHE A 536 24.86 -14.35 4.27
N HIS A 537 24.50 -15.37 3.48
CA HIS A 537 25.45 -16.08 2.63
C HIS A 537 26.18 -15.13 1.68
N CYS A 538 25.43 -14.28 0.95
CA CYS A 538 26.00 -13.29 0.04
C CYS A 538 26.96 -12.34 0.76
N TYR A 539 26.58 -11.84 1.94
CA TYR A 539 27.39 -10.92 2.72
C TYR A 539 28.68 -11.59 3.19
N VAL A 540 28.59 -12.81 3.73
CA VAL A 540 29.76 -13.58 4.17
C VAL A 540 30.70 -13.86 3.00
N CYS A 541 30.17 -14.20 1.81
CA CYS A 541 31.00 -14.39 0.62
C CYS A 541 31.73 -13.11 0.19
N SER A 542 31.10 -11.94 0.33
CA SER A 542 31.74 -10.66 0.00
C SER A 542 32.85 -10.26 0.98
N ILE A 543 32.84 -10.72 2.23
CA ILE A 543 33.85 -10.36 3.25
C ILE A 543 34.95 -11.42 3.41
N SER A 544 34.66 -12.67 3.03
CA SER A 544 35.54 -13.82 3.25
C SER A 544 36.86 -13.75 2.47
N ASN A 545 37.03 -12.81 1.55
CA ASN A 545 38.31 -12.54 0.90
C ASN A 545 39.31 -11.86 1.87
N HIS A 546 38.87 -11.43 3.05
CA HIS A 546 39.70 -10.62 3.96
C HIS A 546 39.82 -11.18 5.40
N THR A 547 38.84 -11.94 5.93
CA THR A 547 38.94 -12.60 7.26
C THR A 547 37.96 -13.79 7.41
N LYS A 548 38.42 -14.93 7.96
CA LYS A 548 37.54 -16.05 8.37
C LYS A 548 36.86 -15.69 9.70
N GLN A 549 35.54 -15.62 9.72
CA GLN A 549 34.76 -15.25 10.91
C GLN A 549 34.55 -16.48 11.81
N ASN A 550 34.54 -16.28 13.14
CA ASN A 550 34.30 -17.34 14.11
C ASN A 550 32.85 -17.88 13.99
N PRO A 551 32.63 -19.19 13.72
CA PRO A 551 31.30 -19.76 13.56
C PRO A 551 30.38 -19.59 14.78
N SER A 552 30.92 -19.63 16.00
CA SER A 552 30.14 -19.44 17.23
C SER A 552 29.59 -18.02 17.33
N TYR A 553 30.39 -17.03 16.94
CA TYR A 553 29.94 -15.64 16.86
C TYR A 553 28.88 -15.46 15.76
N LEU A 554 29.05 -16.11 14.61
CA LEU A 554 28.03 -16.08 13.54
C LEU A 554 26.70 -16.68 14.02
N LEU A 555 26.72 -17.79 14.75
CA LEU A 555 25.50 -18.36 15.35
C LEU A 555 24.84 -17.36 16.31
N GLU A 556 25.63 -16.70 17.18
CA GLU A 556 25.11 -15.74 18.15
C GLU A 556 24.36 -14.58 17.47
N ILE A 557 24.97 -13.96 16.45
CA ILE A 557 24.35 -12.84 15.73
C ILE A 557 23.12 -13.28 14.92
N ILE A 558 23.12 -14.51 14.39
CA ILE A 558 21.97 -15.11 13.71
C ILE A 558 20.81 -15.26 14.70
N GLU A 559 21.03 -15.89 15.86
CA GLU A 559 19.99 -16.02 16.88
C GLU A 559 19.50 -14.66 17.40
N GLN A 560 20.41 -13.70 17.54
CA GLN A 560 20.05 -12.34 17.94
C GLN A 560 19.10 -11.69 16.92
N SER A 561 19.29 -11.95 15.62
CA SER A 561 18.38 -11.47 14.57
C SER A 561 16.97 -12.05 14.69
N PHE A 562 16.83 -13.31 15.13
CA PHE A 562 15.53 -13.95 15.37
C PHE A 562 14.81 -13.31 16.56
N ARG A 563 15.55 -13.11 17.66
CA ARG A 563 15.05 -12.41 18.86
C ARG A 563 14.67 -10.96 18.54
N TYR A 564 15.44 -10.29 17.70
CA TYR A 564 15.15 -8.94 17.22
C TYR A 564 13.82 -8.89 16.46
N MET A 565 13.63 -9.78 15.50
CA MET A 565 12.39 -9.86 14.72
C MET A 565 11.17 -10.04 15.62
N TYR A 566 11.21 -11.00 16.55
CA TYR A 566 10.13 -11.25 17.51
C TYR A 566 9.79 -10.01 18.35
N LYS A 567 10.81 -9.37 18.94
CA LYS A 567 10.63 -8.16 19.75
C LYS A 567 10.06 -7.01 18.92
N LEU A 568 10.53 -6.84 17.69
CA LEU A 568 10.07 -5.77 16.81
C LEU A 568 8.61 -5.97 16.38
N ILE A 569 8.19 -7.19 16.03
CA ILE A 569 6.80 -7.49 15.69
C ILE A 569 5.89 -7.18 16.88
N LYS A 570 6.20 -7.68 18.09
CA LYS A 570 5.43 -7.37 19.30
C LYS A 570 5.32 -5.86 19.55
N LYS A 571 6.43 -5.13 19.40
CA LYS A 571 6.44 -3.67 19.55
C LYS A 571 5.54 -2.99 18.51
N GLN A 572 5.59 -3.41 17.26
CA GLN A 572 4.75 -2.82 16.20
C GLN A 572 3.26 -3.14 16.42
N MET A 573 2.92 -4.35 16.83
CA MET A 573 1.54 -4.73 17.17
C MET A 573 0.98 -3.90 18.33
N HIS A 574 1.75 -3.71 19.40
CA HIS A 574 1.36 -2.82 20.49
C HIS A 574 1.18 -1.35 20.04
N ASN A 575 2.01 -0.87 19.11
CA ASN A 575 1.82 0.47 18.54
C ASN A 575 0.52 0.59 17.73
N MET A 576 0.09 -0.47 17.04
CA MET A 576 -1.18 -0.46 16.30
C MET A 576 -2.38 -0.31 17.25
N GLU A 577 -2.34 -1.00 18.38
CA GLU A 577 -3.35 -0.86 19.43
C GLU A 577 -3.36 0.55 20.01
N LYS A 578 -2.19 1.04 20.43
CA LYS A 578 -2.08 2.34 21.09
C LYS A 578 -2.44 3.53 20.20
N TYR A 579 -2.08 3.51 18.93
CA TYR A 579 -2.14 4.69 18.06
C TYR A 579 -3.14 4.57 16.91
N ILE A 580 -3.60 3.37 16.59
CA ILE A 580 -4.42 3.09 15.40
C ILE A 580 -5.76 2.41 15.76
N ASN A 581 -5.98 2.08 17.04
CA ASN A 581 -7.20 1.43 17.54
C ASN A 581 -7.53 0.12 16.80
N ILE A 582 -6.49 -0.67 16.52
CA ILE A 582 -6.60 -2.03 16.00
C ILE A 582 -6.06 -2.95 17.08
N HIS A 583 -6.72 -4.08 17.36
CA HIS A 583 -6.29 -5.04 18.37
C HIS A 583 -5.70 -6.30 17.69
N PRO A 584 -4.45 -6.25 17.19
CA PRO A 584 -3.81 -7.39 16.55
C PRO A 584 -3.61 -8.55 17.51
N VAL A 585 -3.76 -9.77 17.01
CA VAL A 585 -3.56 -11.00 17.78
C VAL A 585 -2.29 -11.71 17.30
N PHE A 586 -1.27 -11.81 18.17
CA PHE A 586 0.00 -12.47 17.85
C PHE A 586 0.13 -13.84 18.53
N ARG A 587 -0.06 -14.93 17.75
CA ARG A 587 -0.05 -16.31 18.28
C ARG A 587 1.23 -17.09 18.00
N LEU A 588 2.25 -16.49 17.38
CA LEU A 588 3.54 -17.13 17.16
C LEU A 588 4.39 -17.05 18.43
N LYS A 589 4.80 -18.20 18.98
CA LYS A 589 5.61 -18.24 20.21
C LYS A 589 7.08 -17.90 19.90
N LYS A 590 7.79 -17.37 20.90
CA LYS A 590 9.23 -17.05 20.78
C LYS A 590 10.08 -18.27 20.40
N VAL A 591 9.75 -19.43 20.97
CA VAL A 591 10.46 -20.70 20.69
C VAL A 591 10.28 -21.09 19.23
N GLU A 592 9.05 -21.03 18.71
CA GLU A 592 8.74 -21.30 17.30
C GLU A 592 9.47 -20.33 16.36
N MET A 593 9.55 -19.04 16.71
CA MET A 593 10.31 -18.05 15.93
C MET A 593 11.79 -18.42 15.80
N ILE A 594 12.42 -18.85 16.91
CA ILE A 594 13.82 -19.27 16.90
C ILE A 594 13.98 -20.54 16.07
N TRP A 595 13.09 -21.52 16.26
CA TRP A 595 13.12 -22.79 15.54
C TRP A 595 12.97 -22.58 14.01
N LEU A 596 12.00 -21.77 13.57
CA LEU A 596 11.81 -21.42 12.16
C LEU A 596 13.05 -20.72 11.56
N GLY A 597 13.67 -19.82 12.33
CA GLY A 597 14.90 -19.15 11.92
C GLY A 597 16.07 -20.12 11.75
N LEU A 598 16.28 -21.02 12.72
CA LEU A 598 17.31 -22.05 12.64
C LEU A 598 17.08 -22.97 11.44
N PHE A 599 15.84 -23.44 11.26
CA PHE A 599 15.48 -24.32 10.14
C PHE A 599 15.73 -23.66 8.78
N ALA A 600 15.34 -22.38 8.62
CA ALA A 600 15.58 -21.63 7.40
C ALA A 600 17.07 -21.47 7.08
N TYR A 601 17.89 -21.13 8.09
CA TYR A 601 19.34 -21.00 7.92
C TYR A 601 19.99 -22.34 7.55
N ILE A 602 19.61 -23.43 8.22
CA ILE A 602 20.08 -24.77 7.88
C ILE A 602 19.71 -25.10 6.43
N ARG A 603 18.45 -24.91 6.04
CA ARG A 603 17.95 -25.23 4.69
C ARG A 603 18.71 -24.49 3.59
N VAL A 604 19.00 -23.20 3.79
CA VAL A 604 19.74 -22.38 2.81
C VAL A 604 21.22 -22.74 2.79
N LEU A 605 21.87 -22.82 3.96
CA LEU A 605 23.31 -23.03 4.05
C LEU A 605 23.74 -24.45 3.70
N GLN A 606 22.86 -25.44 3.83
CA GLN A 606 23.10 -26.81 3.35
C GLN A 606 23.48 -26.86 1.86
N LYS A 607 22.87 -26.01 1.02
CA LYS A 607 23.23 -25.88 -0.41
C LYS A 607 24.60 -25.26 -0.65
N ARG A 608 25.28 -24.80 0.41
CA ARG A 608 26.57 -24.11 0.42
C ARG A 608 27.50 -24.69 1.49
N GLN A 609 27.36 -25.99 1.76
CA GLN A 609 28.02 -26.68 2.89
C GLN A 609 29.55 -26.55 2.90
N SER A 610 30.20 -26.50 1.73
CA SER A 610 31.67 -26.40 1.63
C SER A 610 32.23 -25.16 2.34
N ARG A 611 31.46 -24.06 2.39
CA ARG A 611 31.86 -22.81 3.05
C ARG A 611 31.39 -22.72 4.50
N HIS A 612 30.26 -23.35 4.83
CA HIS A 612 29.54 -23.14 6.09
C HIS A 612 29.51 -24.38 6.99
N ASN A 613 30.38 -25.37 6.78
CA ASN A 613 30.31 -26.67 7.47
C ASN A 613 30.34 -26.53 9.01
N GLU A 614 31.30 -25.78 9.55
CA GLU A 614 31.42 -25.55 11.01
C GLU A 614 30.15 -24.88 11.58
N LEU A 615 29.64 -23.84 10.91
CA LEU A 615 28.42 -23.14 11.30
C LEU A 615 27.17 -24.03 11.17
N LEU A 616 27.10 -24.87 10.14
CA LEU A 616 26.00 -25.81 9.93
C LEU A 616 25.94 -26.85 11.05
N SER A 617 27.09 -27.37 11.50
CA SER A 617 27.16 -28.28 12.65
C SER A 617 26.62 -27.62 13.91
N LEU A 618 27.00 -26.36 14.17
CA LEU A 618 26.48 -25.60 15.31
C LEU A 618 24.97 -25.32 15.21
N LEU A 619 24.47 -24.95 14.03
CA LEU A 619 23.04 -24.74 13.78
C LEU A 619 22.24 -26.04 13.97
N LYS A 620 22.74 -27.18 13.48
CA LYS A 620 22.13 -28.50 13.64
C LYS A 620 22.09 -28.94 15.11
N TYR A 621 23.18 -28.73 15.85
CA TYR A 621 23.20 -28.96 17.29
C TYR A 621 22.15 -28.09 17.99
N LYS A 622 22.10 -26.79 17.65
CA LYS A 622 21.18 -25.84 18.26
C LYS A 622 19.71 -26.18 18.01
N ILE A 623 19.34 -26.51 16.77
CA ILE A 623 17.94 -26.88 16.46
C ILE A 623 17.55 -28.19 17.16
N GLY A 624 18.50 -29.11 17.37
CA GLY A 624 18.27 -30.36 18.10
C GLY A 624 17.79 -30.15 19.54
N ILE A 625 18.21 -29.07 20.20
CA ILE A 625 17.76 -28.71 21.57
C ILE A 625 16.25 -28.45 21.61
N TYR A 626 15.66 -28.02 20.50
CA TYR A 626 14.22 -27.72 20.40
C TYR A 626 13.39 -28.94 19.95
N GLY A 627 14.04 -30.05 19.58
CA GLY A 627 13.38 -31.24 19.05
C GLY A 627 12.68 -31.02 17.70
N ARG A 628 11.86 -32.00 17.30
CA ARG A 628 11.02 -31.95 16.08
C ARG A 628 9.69 -31.28 16.38
N MET A 629 9.69 -29.94 16.44
CA MET A 629 8.48 -29.15 16.68
C MET A 629 7.43 -29.30 15.56
N ASP A 630 7.84 -29.68 14.36
CA ASP A 630 7.01 -29.93 13.20
C ASP A 630 6.18 -31.21 13.29
N ASP A 631 6.68 -32.25 13.96
CA ASP A 631 5.95 -33.50 14.17
C ASP A 631 4.70 -33.29 15.05
N THR A 632 4.73 -32.26 15.91
CA THR A 632 3.67 -31.95 16.88
C THR A 632 2.82 -30.73 16.51
N SER A 633 3.16 -30.00 15.44
CA SER A 633 2.50 -28.75 15.06
C SER A 633 2.25 -28.68 13.55
N ALA A 634 1.00 -28.96 13.15
CA ALA A 634 0.57 -28.84 11.75
C ALA A 634 0.88 -27.46 11.12
N PRO A 635 0.72 -26.32 11.82
CA PRO A 635 1.13 -25.01 11.29
C PRO A 635 2.63 -24.85 11.04
N LEU A 636 3.50 -25.47 11.84
CA LEU A 636 4.95 -25.45 11.60
C LEU A 636 5.33 -26.36 10.44
N LYS A 637 4.73 -27.56 10.38
CA LYS A 637 4.90 -28.50 9.27
C LYS A 637 4.48 -27.88 7.93
N TYR A 638 3.38 -27.14 7.92
CA TYR A 638 2.97 -26.33 6.76
C TYR A 638 4.04 -25.30 6.39
N ALA A 639 4.50 -24.49 7.35
CA ALA A 639 5.43 -23.40 7.07
C ALA A 639 6.75 -23.84 6.42
N ILE A 640 7.30 -25.00 6.82
CA ILE A 640 8.58 -25.51 6.33
C ILE A 640 8.47 -26.35 5.06
N ASN A 641 7.27 -26.67 4.59
CA ASN A 641 7.11 -27.47 3.38
C ASN A 641 7.63 -26.68 2.17
N ASP A 642 8.52 -27.31 1.41
CA ASP A 642 9.21 -26.70 0.28
C ASP A 642 8.26 -26.22 -0.83
N SER A 643 7.04 -26.79 -0.94
CA SER A 643 6.05 -26.36 -1.94
C SER A 643 5.63 -24.89 -1.74
N HIS A 644 5.38 -24.49 -0.49
CA HIS A 644 4.94 -23.15 -0.11
C HIS A 644 6.05 -22.09 -0.14
N SER A 645 7.31 -22.51 -0.21
CA SER A 645 8.49 -21.62 -0.35
C SER A 645 9.28 -21.89 -1.63
N SER A 646 8.65 -22.53 -2.61
CA SER A 646 9.30 -23.01 -3.84
C SER A 646 10.02 -21.92 -4.65
N LEU A 647 9.52 -20.69 -4.58
CA LEU A 647 10.13 -19.50 -5.17
C LEU A 647 11.59 -19.29 -4.72
N PHE A 648 11.88 -19.52 -3.44
CA PHE A 648 13.21 -19.27 -2.88
C PHE A 648 14.28 -20.18 -3.48
N TRP A 649 13.88 -21.31 -4.06
CA TRP A 649 14.78 -22.27 -4.69
C TRP A 649 15.12 -21.89 -6.13
N GLN A 650 14.43 -20.90 -6.70
CA GLN A 650 14.69 -20.34 -8.03
C GLN A 650 15.52 -19.04 -7.94
N ILE A 651 15.71 -18.48 -6.74
CA ILE A 651 16.49 -17.26 -6.56
C ILE A 651 17.99 -17.57 -6.74
N ASN A 652 18.67 -16.73 -7.51
CA ASN A 652 20.11 -16.80 -7.72
C ASN A 652 20.87 -16.08 -6.59
N PHE A 653 21.77 -16.80 -5.90
CA PHE A 653 22.59 -16.29 -4.80
C PHE A 653 23.82 -17.14 -4.47
#